data_AF-A0AA38Z839-F1
#
_entry.id   AF-A0AA38Z839-F1
#
_cell.length_a   1.000
_cell.length_b   1.000
_cell.length_c   1.000
_cell.angle_alpha   90.00
_cell.angle_beta   90.00
_cell.angle_gamma   90.00
#
_symmetry.space_group_name_H-M   'P 1'
#
loop_
_entity.id
_entity.type
_entity.pdbx_description
1 polymer ?
#
loop_
_entity_poly.entity_id
_entity_poly.type
_entity_poly.pdbx_seq_one_letter_code
_entity_poly.pdbx_strand_id
1 'polypeptide(L)'
;MGKVISESQNAFVEGRQILDAVLIANEAVDSRLKSNQGGVLCKLDIEKAYDHVSWKFLLAVLKKMGFGERWLKWIEWCISTVKFSVLINGSPSVFFQSSRGLRQGDPLSPYLFVIAMEVFSCLLRRAIDGGFLSGWMARGRSGEGVMISHLLFADDTLVFCEESQDQMTYLSWLLMWFEAVSGLKINLEKSELIPVGRVHNIEDLALELGCRVGGLPSCYLGLPLGASFKSEAVWDVVEERFRKRMAMWKRQYISKGGRLTLIRSTLSSMPIYFMSLFYLPRKVRLRLEKIQRDFLWGGGAIVEKPHLVRWNLVCMEKKKGGLGVRNLALMNRALLSKWNWRFANDREAFWKKVISQKYGVEEGDWCTRAVSERYGVGLWKAIRNEWLFLKSRLAYQVGNGRRVKFWKDKWCSDEPLCESFPSLYSMSLTKDAWVSEVWNSESEGEGWTPLFSRAFNDWEIAMLERFMLKIQAIRVQREEDDRVVWTASKSGDFSVKSLYSILEPGEAHLFPCNGIWRVKTPPKVAFFAWEAAWGKILTLEQVQRRGYSMANRCFLCLSELETVDHLLLHCVKTRVLWNIVFSLFGVAWVLSCTVKETLLGWHGTFVGKTRKKAWKMAPLCIFWSVWKERNLLAFGNEELSLQRLKYSFVRNLWSWVRASIVLCPSSLVSFLDWLGSK
;
A
#
# COMPACT_ATOMS: atom_id res chain seq x y z
N MET A 1 4.96 14.98 -22.49
CA MET A 1 3.60 14.40 -22.54
C MET A 1 2.57 15.24 -21.78
N GLY A 2 2.76 15.54 -20.48
CA GLY A 2 1.77 16.27 -19.68
C GLY A 2 1.39 17.68 -20.16
N LYS A 3 2.22 18.35 -20.98
CA LYS A 3 1.92 19.65 -21.60
C LYS A 3 1.05 19.57 -22.86
N VAL A 4 0.98 18.39 -23.49
CA VAL A 4 0.31 18.18 -24.79
C VAL A 4 -0.99 17.40 -24.61
N ILE A 5 -1.04 16.54 -23.59
CA ILE A 5 -2.18 15.67 -23.31
C ILE A 5 -3.11 16.31 -22.28
N SER A 6 -4.40 16.34 -22.61
CA SER A 6 -5.50 16.84 -21.80
C SER A 6 -5.46 16.29 -20.38
N GLU A 7 -5.86 17.12 -19.41
CA GLU A 7 -5.96 16.76 -17.99
C GLU A 7 -6.89 15.56 -17.72
N SER A 8 -7.85 15.29 -18.62
CA SER A 8 -8.79 14.16 -18.54
C SER A 8 -8.17 12.79 -18.82
N GLN A 9 -6.97 12.72 -19.41
CA GLN A 9 -6.27 11.47 -19.70
C GLN A 9 -5.32 11.09 -18.57
N ASN A 10 -5.57 9.97 -17.91
CA ASN A 10 -4.85 9.56 -16.71
C ASN A 10 -3.85 8.42 -16.94
N ALA A 11 -3.84 7.77 -18.11
CA ALA A 11 -2.91 6.69 -18.41
C ALA A 11 -1.61 7.21 -19.04
N PHE A 12 -0.49 6.59 -18.66
CA PHE A 12 0.85 6.81 -19.26
C PHE A 12 1.33 8.27 -19.29
N VAL A 13 0.78 9.13 -18.43
CA VAL A 13 1.26 10.51 -18.23
C VAL A 13 1.91 10.60 -16.85
N GLU A 14 3.14 11.11 -16.83
CA GLU A 14 3.89 11.31 -15.59
C GLU A 14 3.10 12.14 -14.57
N GLY A 15 3.10 11.71 -13.30
CA GLY A 15 2.37 12.35 -12.21
C GLY A 15 0.89 11.97 -12.09
N ARG A 16 0.27 11.36 -13.12
CA ARG A 16 -1.14 10.94 -13.09
C ARG A 16 -1.26 9.47 -12.70
N GLN A 17 -2.20 9.13 -11.82
CA GLN A 17 -2.40 7.77 -11.31
C GLN A 17 -3.76 7.22 -11.75
N ILE A 18 -3.85 5.90 -11.95
CA ILE A 18 -5.11 5.20 -12.29
C ILE A 18 -6.26 5.52 -11.32
N LEU A 19 -5.93 5.66 -10.03
CA LEU A 19 -6.92 5.96 -8.99
C LEU A 19 -7.44 7.40 -9.06
N ASP A 20 -6.76 8.31 -9.75
CA ASP A 20 -7.20 9.71 -9.91
C ASP A 20 -8.49 9.75 -10.73
N ALA A 21 -8.53 9.00 -11.85
CA ALA A 21 -9.73 8.85 -12.67
C ALA A 21 -10.88 8.20 -11.90
N VAL A 22 -10.60 7.14 -11.13
CA VAL A 22 -11.64 6.45 -10.33
C VAL A 22 -12.20 7.36 -9.24
N LEU A 23 -11.34 8.17 -8.59
CA LEU A 23 -11.78 9.15 -7.61
C LEU A 23 -12.69 10.19 -8.27
N ILE A 24 -12.27 10.81 -9.38
CA ILE A 24 -13.07 11.81 -10.08
C ILE A 24 -14.42 11.24 -10.49
N ALA A 25 -14.45 10.04 -11.09
CA ALA A 25 -15.67 9.40 -11.54
C ALA A 25 -16.66 9.14 -10.38
N ASN A 26 -16.18 8.61 -9.25
CA ASN A 26 -17.03 8.38 -8.08
C ASN A 26 -17.54 9.69 -7.47
N GLU A 27 -16.71 10.73 -7.43
CA GLU A 27 -17.10 12.04 -6.91
C GLU A 27 -18.08 12.77 -7.82
N ALA A 28 -17.97 12.60 -9.15
CA ALA A 28 -18.92 13.12 -10.13
C ALA A 28 -20.29 12.45 -9.99
N VAL A 29 -20.31 11.11 -9.88
CA VAL A 29 -21.54 10.33 -9.62
C VAL A 29 -22.18 10.75 -8.29
N ASP A 30 -21.39 10.91 -7.22
CA ASP A 30 -21.91 11.36 -5.93
C ASP A 30 -22.53 12.77 -6.01
N SER A 31 -21.91 13.70 -6.72
CA SER A 31 -22.46 15.05 -6.90
C SER A 31 -23.78 15.02 -7.65
N ARG A 32 -23.88 14.23 -8.73
CA ARG A 32 -25.10 14.09 -9.55
C ARG A 32 -26.24 13.44 -8.76
N LEU A 33 -25.95 12.37 -8.03
CA LEU A 33 -26.94 11.71 -7.15
C LEU A 33 -27.47 12.66 -6.06
N LYS A 34 -26.60 13.53 -5.52
CA LYS A 34 -26.99 14.51 -4.48
C LYS A 34 -27.77 15.70 -5.02
N SER A 35 -27.46 16.18 -6.22
CA SER A 35 -28.25 17.23 -6.86
C SER A 35 -29.62 16.73 -7.33
N ASN A 36 -29.84 15.40 -7.32
CA ASN A 36 -31.06 14.75 -7.79
C ASN A 36 -31.41 15.16 -9.24
N GLN A 37 -30.38 15.50 -10.03
CA GLN A 37 -30.48 15.76 -11.45
C GLN A 37 -30.25 14.46 -12.21
N GLY A 38 -31.00 14.26 -13.30
CA GLY A 38 -30.73 13.20 -14.26
C GLY A 38 -29.42 13.43 -15.00
N GLY A 39 -28.87 12.35 -15.52
CA GLY A 39 -27.63 12.35 -16.30
C GLY A 39 -27.27 10.93 -16.71
N VAL A 40 -26.58 10.81 -17.83
CA VAL A 40 -26.14 9.52 -18.36
C VAL A 40 -24.62 9.45 -18.39
N LEU A 41 -24.08 8.33 -17.95
CA LEU A 41 -22.66 8.01 -18.00
C LEU A 41 -22.44 6.97 -19.11
N CYS A 42 -21.76 7.38 -20.18
CA CYS A 42 -21.41 6.49 -21.27
C CYS A 42 -20.05 5.84 -20.97
N LYS A 43 -20.06 4.53 -20.70
CA LYS A 43 -18.84 3.73 -20.60
C LYS A 43 -18.58 3.09 -21.97
N LEU A 44 -17.54 3.58 -22.65
CA LEU A 44 -17.20 3.17 -24.01
C LEU A 44 -16.08 2.12 -23.99
N ASP A 45 -16.22 1.09 -24.81
CA ASP A 45 -15.22 0.03 -25.04
C ASP A 45 -14.66 0.18 -26.47
N ILE A 46 -13.33 0.18 -26.63
CA ILE A 46 -12.68 0.32 -27.95
C ILE A 46 -12.25 -1.06 -28.45
N GLU A 47 -12.69 -1.44 -29.65
CA GLU A 47 -12.32 -2.71 -30.26
C GLU A 47 -10.83 -2.76 -30.58
N LYS A 48 -10.11 -3.67 -29.89
CA LYS A 48 -8.69 -3.95 -30.17
C LYS A 48 -7.87 -2.67 -30.30
N ALA A 49 -7.94 -1.84 -29.26
CA ALA A 49 -7.49 -0.45 -29.28
C ALA A 49 -6.09 -0.23 -29.89
N TYR A 50 -5.11 -1.08 -29.58
CA TYR A 50 -3.78 -0.98 -30.18
C TYR A 50 -3.76 -1.40 -31.65
N ASP A 51 -4.46 -2.48 -32.02
CA ASP A 51 -4.35 -3.13 -33.33
C ASP A 51 -5.02 -2.33 -34.47
N HIS A 52 -5.93 -1.42 -34.14
CA HIS A 52 -6.75 -0.71 -35.12
C HIS A 52 -6.29 0.71 -35.46
N VAL A 53 -5.34 1.29 -34.71
CA VAL A 53 -4.84 2.66 -34.94
C VAL A 53 -4.33 2.85 -36.37
N SER A 54 -4.90 3.79 -37.10
CA SER A 54 -4.41 4.20 -38.43
C SER A 54 -3.08 4.94 -38.33
N TRP A 55 -2.05 4.43 -39.01
CA TRP A 55 -0.73 5.08 -39.04
C TRP A 55 -0.77 6.45 -39.71
N LYS A 56 -1.51 6.59 -40.81
CA LYS A 56 -1.68 7.86 -41.51
C LYS A 56 -2.27 8.93 -40.59
N PHE A 57 -3.29 8.55 -39.82
CA PHE A 57 -3.90 9.41 -38.82
C PHE A 57 -2.90 9.81 -37.74
N LEU A 58 -2.22 8.85 -37.13
CA LEU A 58 -1.25 9.11 -36.06
C LEU A 58 -0.13 10.06 -36.52
N LEU A 59 0.43 9.83 -37.70
CA LEU A 59 1.47 10.69 -38.27
C LEU A 59 0.94 12.11 -38.58
N ALA A 60 -0.30 12.23 -39.06
CA ALA A 60 -0.93 13.54 -39.27
C ALA A 60 -1.14 14.30 -37.95
N VAL A 61 -1.54 13.61 -36.88
CA VAL A 61 -1.70 14.18 -35.54
C VAL A 61 -0.35 14.66 -35.00
N LEU A 62 0.69 13.83 -35.06
CA LEU A 62 2.04 14.20 -34.64
C LEU A 62 2.54 15.42 -35.42
N LYS A 63 2.35 15.45 -36.74
CA LYS A 63 2.72 16.60 -37.56
C LYS A 63 1.97 17.86 -37.11
N LYS A 64 0.67 17.76 -36.84
CA LYS A 64 -0.15 18.90 -36.38
C LYS A 64 0.23 19.38 -34.98
N MET A 65 0.70 18.49 -34.11
CA MET A 65 1.24 18.81 -32.79
C MET A 65 2.66 19.44 -32.84
N GLY A 66 3.24 19.60 -34.03
CA GLY A 66 4.53 20.28 -34.21
C GLY A 66 5.76 19.38 -34.07
N PHE A 67 5.59 18.05 -34.10
CA PHE A 67 6.74 17.14 -34.12
C PHE A 67 7.50 17.29 -35.45
N GLY A 68 8.82 17.41 -35.37
CA GLY A 68 9.67 17.61 -36.55
C GLY A 68 9.72 16.41 -37.50
N GLU A 69 10.00 16.68 -38.78
CA GLU A 69 10.00 15.66 -39.85
C GLU A 69 10.92 14.46 -39.57
N ARG A 70 12.07 14.68 -38.90
CA ARG A 70 12.97 13.59 -38.50
C ARG A 70 12.28 12.62 -37.52
N TRP A 71 11.53 13.15 -36.57
CA TRP A 71 10.80 12.35 -35.58
C TRP A 71 9.67 11.56 -36.25
N LEU A 72 8.92 12.21 -37.14
CA LEU A 72 7.85 11.56 -37.90
C LEU A 72 8.37 10.35 -38.68
N LYS A 73 9.49 10.51 -39.40
CA LYS A 73 10.13 9.41 -40.14
C LYS A 73 10.56 8.27 -39.23
N TRP A 74 11.10 8.56 -38.04
CA TRP A 74 11.46 7.53 -37.08
C TRP A 74 10.25 6.75 -36.57
N ILE A 75 9.18 7.44 -36.19
CA ILE A 75 7.95 6.78 -35.74
C ILE A 75 7.33 5.96 -36.87
N GLU A 76 7.26 6.50 -38.08
CA GLU A 76 6.79 5.78 -39.27
C GLU A 76 7.61 4.50 -39.50
N TRP A 77 8.94 4.58 -39.40
CA TRP A 77 9.80 3.42 -39.57
C TRP A 77 9.59 2.37 -38.45
N CYS A 78 9.46 2.82 -37.19
CA CYS A 78 9.21 1.94 -36.05
C CYS A 78 7.89 1.16 -36.19
N ILE A 79 6.82 1.79 -36.68
CA ILE A 79 5.50 1.14 -36.78
C ILE A 79 5.35 0.32 -38.07
N SER A 80 5.94 0.75 -39.19
CA SER A 80 5.73 0.13 -40.51
C SER A 80 6.63 -1.06 -40.84
N THR A 81 7.80 -1.15 -40.21
CA THR A 81 8.77 -2.23 -40.52
C THR A 81 8.50 -3.54 -39.80
N VAL A 82 7.56 -3.54 -38.84
CA VAL A 82 7.25 -4.71 -38.01
C VAL A 82 6.63 -5.82 -38.86
N LYS A 83 7.15 -7.04 -38.70
CA LYS A 83 6.61 -8.27 -39.30
C LYS A 83 6.08 -9.19 -38.22
N PHE A 84 4.95 -9.83 -38.50
CA PHE A 84 4.25 -10.74 -37.60
C PHE A 84 4.26 -12.16 -38.18
N SER A 85 4.21 -13.15 -37.31
CA SER A 85 4.05 -14.56 -37.68
C SER A 85 3.16 -15.22 -36.63
N VAL A 86 2.28 -16.14 -37.06
CA VAL A 86 1.38 -16.88 -36.17
C VAL A 86 2.03 -18.21 -35.84
N LEU A 87 2.05 -18.59 -34.56
CA LEU A 87 2.51 -19.93 -34.16
C LEU A 87 1.40 -20.96 -34.45
N ILE A 88 1.63 -21.85 -35.41
CA ILE A 88 0.77 -23.00 -35.70
C ILE A 88 1.45 -24.23 -35.09
N ASN A 89 0.81 -24.87 -34.11
CA ASN A 89 1.36 -26.03 -33.37
C ASN A 89 2.76 -25.76 -32.78
N GLY A 90 3.01 -24.55 -32.29
CA GLY A 90 4.29 -24.15 -31.69
C GLY A 90 5.39 -23.79 -32.69
N SER A 91 5.11 -23.86 -34.00
CA SER A 91 6.04 -23.46 -35.06
C SER A 91 5.58 -22.17 -35.74
N PRO A 92 6.48 -21.21 -36.01
CA PRO A 92 6.11 -19.94 -36.66
C PRO A 92 5.68 -20.16 -38.12
N SER A 93 4.57 -19.54 -38.50
CA SER A 93 4.14 -19.42 -39.90
C SER A 93 5.00 -18.44 -40.69
N VAL A 94 4.67 -18.27 -41.98
CA VAL A 94 5.25 -17.22 -42.83
C VAL A 94 5.00 -15.84 -42.21
N PHE A 95 6.00 -14.95 -42.34
CA PHE A 95 5.89 -13.58 -41.90
C PHE A 95 4.97 -12.75 -42.80
N PHE A 96 4.11 -11.95 -42.19
CA PHE A 96 3.29 -10.95 -42.88
C PHE A 96 3.53 -9.56 -42.27
N GLN A 97 3.24 -8.51 -43.04
CA GLN A 97 3.34 -7.12 -42.60
C GLN A 97 1.97 -6.60 -42.15
N SER A 98 1.97 -5.72 -41.16
CA SER A 98 0.77 -4.95 -40.83
C SER A 98 0.70 -3.67 -41.66
N SER A 99 -0.50 -3.13 -41.82
CA SER A 99 -0.77 -1.83 -42.45
C SER A 99 -1.32 -0.79 -41.47
N ARG A 100 -1.58 -1.21 -40.23
CA ARG A 100 -2.12 -0.40 -39.13
C ARG A 100 -1.76 -1.01 -37.77
N GLY A 101 -2.08 -0.28 -36.71
CA GLY A 101 -1.97 -0.75 -35.34
C GLY A 101 -0.59 -0.52 -34.71
N LEU A 102 -0.56 -0.52 -33.39
CA LEU A 102 0.60 -0.29 -32.54
C LEU A 102 0.96 -1.60 -31.83
N ARG A 103 2.25 -1.90 -31.74
CA ARG A 103 2.70 -3.19 -31.19
C ARG A 103 2.49 -3.26 -29.68
N GLN A 104 1.75 -4.25 -29.21
CA GLN A 104 1.64 -4.53 -27.78
C GLN A 104 2.98 -5.04 -27.22
N GLY A 105 3.40 -4.47 -26.08
CA GLY A 105 4.70 -4.76 -25.45
C GLY A 105 5.86 -3.88 -25.95
N ASP A 106 5.65 -3.05 -26.98
CA ASP A 106 6.60 -2.00 -27.35
C ASP A 106 6.48 -0.81 -26.37
N PRO A 107 7.59 -0.33 -25.75
CA PRO A 107 7.59 0.82 -24.87
C PRO A 107 7.02 2.13 -25.49
N LEU A 108 7.08 2.30 -26.82
CA LEU A 108 6.57 3.51 -27.48
C LEU A 108 5.05 3.50 -27.71
N SER A 109 4.48 2.33 -27.96
CA SER A 109 3.07 2.18 -28.33
C SER A 109 2.09 2.85 -27.36
N PRO A 110 2.23 2.75 -26.01
CA PRO A 110 1.31 3.40 -25.09
C PRO A 110 1.27 4.93 -25.24
N TYR A 111 2.42 5.55 -25.49
CA TYR A 111 2.51 7.00 -25.67
C TYR A 111 1.88 7.46 -26.99
N LEU A 112 2.14 6.71 -28.07
CA LEU A 112 1.54 6.97 -29.37
C LEU A 112 0.01 6.78 -29.33
N PHE A 113 -0.47 5.76 -28.62
CA PHE A 113 -1.88 5.52 -28.41
C PHE A 113 -2.55 6.67 -27.65
N VAL A 114 -1.93 7.15 -26.57
CA VAL A 114 -2.45 8.30 -25.82
C VAL A 114 -2.50 9.57 -26.67
N ILE A 115 -1.52 9.79 -27.57
CA ILE A 115 -1.55 10.90 -28.53
C ILE A 115 -2.72 10.76 -29.52
N ALA A 116 -2.99 9.55 -30.01
CA ALA A 116 -4.15 9.30 -30.88
C ALA A 116 -5.47 9.61 -30.13
N MET A 117 -5.57 9.17 -28.87
CA MET A 117 -6.74 9.43 -28.02
C MET A 117 -6.91 10.90 -27.63
N GLU A 118 -5.86 11.73 -27.65
CA GLU A 118 -6.01 13.18 -27.41
C GLU A 118 -6.91 13.85 -28.44
N VAL A 119 -6.95 13.35 -29.68
CA VAL A 119 -7.87 13.85 -30.69
C VAL A 119 -9.33 13.63 -30.27
N PHE A 120 -9.63 12.47 -29.66
CA PHE A 120 -10.97 12.20 -29.12
C PHE A 120 -11.33 13.21 -28.02
N SER A 121 -10.42 13.45 -27.08
CA SER A 121 -10.58 14.51 -26.06
C SER A 121 -10.79 15.90 -26.66
N CYS A 122 -10.09 16.24 -27.76
CA CYS A 122 -10.25 17.51 -28.45
C CYS A 122 -11.61 17.62 -29.15
N LEU A 123 -12.10 16.54 -29.77
CA LEU A 123 -13.43 16.50 -30.41
C LEU A 123 -14.53 16.70 -29.37
N LEU A 124 -14.46 16.01 -28.23
CA LEU A 124 -15.42 16.18 -27.13
C LEU A 124 -15.41 17.62 -26.60
N ARG A 125 -14.23 18.21 -26.37
CA ARG A 125 -14.13 19.61 -25.95
C ARG A 125 -14.77 20.57 -26.94
N ARG A 126 -14.50 20.41 -28.24
CA ARG A 126 -15.13 21.23 -29.28
C ARG A 126 -16.65 21.09 -29.34
N ALA A 127 -17.17 19.88 -29.14
CA ALA A 127 -18.60 19.66 -29.08
C ALA A 127 -19.25 20.36 -27.88
N ILE A 128 -18.55 20.44 -26.75
CA ILE A 128 -18.99 21.17 -25.56
C ILE A 128 -18.91 22.68 -25.77
N ASP A 129 -17.79 23.18 -26.29
CA ASP A 129 -17.60 24.61 -26.57
C ASP A 129 -18.64 25.12 -27.59
N GLY A 130 -19.04 24.25 -28.53
CA GLY A 130 -20.12 24.50 -29.49
C GLY A 130 -21.55 24.32 -28.92
N GLY A 131 -21.70 23.91 -27.67
CA GLY A 131 -23.01 23.71 -27.02
C GLY A 131 -23.76 22.43 -27.41
N PHE A 132 -23.14 21.52 -28.18
CA PHE A 132 -23.76 20.26 -28.59
C PHE A 132 -23.76 19.22 -27.47
N LEU A 133 -22.73 19.20 -26.62
CA LEU A 133 -22.64 18.29 -25.47
C LEU A 133 -22.51 19.10 -24.17
N SER A 134 -23.00 18.54 -23.07
CA SER A 134 -22.81 19.12 -21.74
C SER A 134 -22.29 18.09 -20.76
N GLY A 135 -21.12 18.38 -20.17
CA GLY A 135 -20.53 17.57 -19.11
C GLY A 135 -21.20 17.80 -17.76
N TRP A 136 -20.80 17.02 -16.76
CA TRP A 136 -21.32 17.18 -15.41
C TRP A 136 -20.54 18.22 -14.60
N MET A 137 -21.25 19.07 -13.89
CA MET A 137 -20.62 20.07 -13.03
C MET A 137 -20.35 19.50 -11.64
N ALA A 138 -19.08 19.34 -11.28
CA ALA A 138 -18.68 19.12 -9.90
C ALA A 138 -18.75 20.46 -9.14
N ARG A 139 -19.92 20.75 -8.56
CA ARG A 139 -20.16 21.96 -7.77
C ARG A 139 -20.12 21.68 -6.27
N GLY A 140 -19.46 22.57 -5.54
CA GLY A 140 -19.65 22.72 -4.09
C GLY A 140 -20.73 23.75 -3.78
N ARG A 141 -20.77 24.22 -2.53
CA ARG A 141 -21.72 25.26 -2.08
C ARG A 141 -21.46 26.65 -2.68
N SER A 142 -20.31 26.88 -3.32
CA SER A 142 -19.80 28.19 -3.73
C SER A 142 -20.02 28.56 -5.21
N GLY A 143 -20.89 27.85 -5.94
CA GLY A 143 -21.38 28.29 -7.26
C GLY A 143 -20.46 28.02 -8.46
N GLU A 144 -19.15 28.29 -8.36
CA GLU A 144 -18.18 27.89 -9.38
C GLU A 144 -17.89 26.39 -9.27
N GLY A 145 -17.99 25.67 -10.39
CA GLY A 145 -17.75 24.23 -10.42
C GLY A 145 -16.80 23.84 -11.55
N VAL A 146 -16.20 22.66 -11.45
CA VAL A 146 -15.40 22.08 -12.52
C VAL A 146 -16.30 21.22 -13.40
N MET A 147 -16.33 21.51 -14.70
CA MET A 147 -17.01 20.66 -15.66
C MET A 147 -16.18 19.40 -15.91
N ILE A 148 -16.81 18.24 -15.79
CA ILE A 148 -16.25 16.93 -16.09
C ILE A 148 -17.05 16.38 -17.26
N SER A 149 -16.44 16.37 -18.45
CA SER A 149 -17.08 15.83 -19.65
C SER A 149 -16.64 14.42 -19.98
N HIS A 150 -15.39 14.08 -19.71
CA HIS A 150 -14.86 12.75 -19.98
C HIS A 150 -13.63 12.44 -19.12
N LEU A 151 -13.38 11.15 -18.94
CA LEU A 151 -12.18 10.59 -18.32
C LEU A 151 -11.66 9.45 -19.19
N LEU A 152 -10.37 9.51 -19.51
CA LEU A 152 -9.68 8.48 -20.27
C LEU A 152 -8.63 7.81 -19.39
N PHE A 153 -8.53 6.50 -19.49
CA PHE A 153 -7.38 5.75 -19.03
C PHE A 153 -6.97 4.79 -20.15
N ALA A 154 -6.15 5.29 -21.07
CA ALA A 154 -5.90 4.63 -22.35
C ALA A 154 -7.23 4.42 -23.10
N ASP A 155 -7.65 3.16 -23.30
CA ASP A 155 -8.86 2.77 -24.01
C ASP A 155 -10.12 2.80 -23.12
N ASP A 156 -9.98 2.59 -21.81
CA ASP A 156 -11.08 2.70 -20.85
C ASP A 156 -11.61 4.15 -20.80
N THR A 157 -12.79 4.36 -21.38
CA THR A 157 -13.34 5.69 -21.64
C THR A 157 -14.68 5.89 -20.93
N LEU A 158 -14.78 6.98 -20.16
CA LEU A 158 -16.04 7.47 -19.60
C LEU A 158 -16.38 8.83 -20.20
N VAL A 159 -17.61 9.00 -20.66
CA VAL A 159 -18.17 10.28 -21.09
C VAL A 159 -19.39 10.60 -20.23
N PHE A 160 -19.46 11.83 -19.73
CA PHE A 160 -20.52 12.32 -18.85
C PHE A 160 -21.42 13.25 -19.66
N CYS A 161 -22.70 12.91 -19.79
CA CYS A 161 -23.67 13.67 -20.57
C CYS A 161 -24.94 13.95 -19.77
N GLU A 162 -25.69 14.98 -20.15
CA GLU A 162 -27.04 15.19 -19.64
C GLU A 162 -28.02 14.18 -20.28
N GLU A 163 -29.19 13.98 -19.66
CA GLU A 163 -30.23 13.07 -20.16
C GLU A 163 -30.99 13.65 -21.37
N SER A 164 -30.32 13.74 -22.52
CA SER A 164 -30.86 14.35 -23.73
C SER A 164 -30.66 13.46 -24.95
N GLN A 165 -31.74 13.24 -25.72
CA GLN A 165 -31.70 12.50 -26.98
C GLN A 165 -30.72 13.17 -27.96
N ASP A 166 -30.83 14.49 -28.13
CA ASP A 166 -29.96 15.27 -29.02
C ASP A 166 -28.48 15.08 -28.67
N GLN A 167 -28.12 15.09 -27.37
CA GLN A 167 -26.74 14.83 -26.94
C GLN A 167 -26.28 13.42 -27.29
N MET A 168 -27.15 12.41 -27.21
CA MET A 168 -26.80 11.04 -27.62
C MET A 168 -26.59 10.94 -29.12
N THR A 169 -27.42 11.61 -29.93
CA THR A 169 -27.24 11.69 -31.39
C THR A 169 -25.91 12.38 -31.74
N TYR A 170 -25.61 13.53 -31.13
CA TYR A 170 -24.35 14.24 -31.37
C TYR A 170 -23.13 13.42 -30.93
N LEU A 171 -23.22 12.71 -29.80
CA LEU A 171 -22.17 11.80 -29.36
C LEU A 171 -21.98 10.65 -30.34
N SER A 172 -23.07 10.04 -30.83
CA SER A 172 -23.05 8.97 -31.84
C SER A 172 -22.33 9.43 -33.11
N TRP A 173 -22.67 10.60 -33.64
CA TRP A 173 -21.98 11.18 -34.79
C TRP A 173 -20.49 11.40 -34.49
N LEU A 174 -20.16 12.00 -33.34
CA LEU A 174 -18.77 12.23 -32.95
C LEU A 174 -17.96 10.93 -32.92
N LEU A 175 -18.52 9.85 -32.38
CA LEU A 175 -17.89 8.52 -32.36
C LEU A 175 -17.68 7.97 -33.78
N MET A 176 -18.68 8.09 -34.66
CA MET A 176 -18.56 7.69 -36.06
C MET A 176 -17.45 8.45 -36.79
N TRP A 177 -17.39 9.78 -36.60
CA TRP A 177 -16.34 10.62 -37.18
C TRP A 177 -14.96 10.23 -36.65
N PHE A 178 -14.84 10.00 -35.34
CA PHE A 178 -13.60 9.57 -34.72
C PHE A 178 -13.13 8.20 -35.24
N GLU A 179 -14.04 7.24 -35.36
CA GLU A 179 -13.75 5.92 -35.93
C GLU A 179 -13.26 6.03 -37.37
N ALA A 180 -13.96 6.81 -38.21
CA ALA A 180 -13.62 6.97 -39.62
C ALA A 180 -12.22 7.57 -39.84
N VAL A 181 -11.80 8.53 -39.01
CA VAL A 181 -10.49 9.17 -39.16
C VAL A 181 -9.36 8.40 -38.48
N SER A 182 -9.60 7.85 -37.29
CA SER A 182 -8.57 7.22 -36.47
C SER A 182 -8.38 5.72 -36.76
N GLY A 183 -9.39 5.08 -37.31
CA GLY A 183 -9.50 3.62 -37.40
C GLY A 183 -9.88 2.95 -36.09
N LEU A 184 -10.00 3.69 -34.97
CA LEU A 184 -10.40 3.15 -33.67
C LEU A 184 -11.90 2.97 -33.61
N LYS A 185 -12.32 1.72 -33.76
CA LYS A 185 -13.73 1.33 -33.73
C LYS A 185 -14.25 1.16 -32.30
N ILE A 186 -15.42 1.72 -32.03
CA ILE A 186 -16.10 1.58 -30.74
C ILE A 186 -16.91 0.28 -30.74
N ASN A 187 -16.76 -0.52 -29.69
CA ASN A 187 -17.58 -1.70 -29.47
C ASN A 187 -18.89 -1.30 -28.79
N LEU A 188 -19.90 -0.93 -29.56
CA LEU A 188 -21.19 -0.51 -29.02
C LEU A 188 -21.91 -1.65 -28.26
N GLU A 189 -21.66 -2.91 -28.62
CA GLU A 189 -22.21 -4.07 -27.90
C GLU A 189 -21.65 -4.23 -26.48
N LYS A 190 -20.40 -3.84 -26.24
CA LYS A 190 -19.76 -3.87 -24.92
C LYS A 190 -19.81 -2.53 -24.20
N SER A 191 -20.16 -1.47 -24.91
CA SER A 191 -20.37 -0.15 -24.34
C SER A 191 -21.70 -0.12 -23.59
N GLU A 192 -21.72 0.63 -22.49
CA GLU A 192 -22.85 0.69 -21.57
C GLU A 192 -23.25 2.16 -21.32
N LEU A 193 -24.54 2.46 -21.41
CA LEU A 193 -25.13 3.71 -20.96
C LEU A 193 -25.71 3.51 -19.56
N ILE A 194 -25.14 4.19 -18.57
CA ILE A 194 -25.51 4.02 -17.17
C ILE A 194 -26.32 5.24 -16.70
N PRO A 195 -27.60 5.08 -16.30
CA PRO A 195 -28.38 6.17 -15.75
C PRO A 195 -27.89 6.55 -14.35
N VAL A 196 -27.78 7.85 -14.07
CA VAL A 196 -27.41 8.39 -12.76
C VAL A 196 -28.39 9.48 -12.35
N GLY A 197 -28.98 9.33 -11.16
CA GLY A 197 -30.04 10.23 -10.69
C GLY A 197 -31.41 9.79 -11.22
N ARG A 198 -32.27 10.76 -11.54
CA ARG A 198 -33.61 10.49 -12.09
C ARG A 198 -33.52 10.53 -13.61
N VAL A 199 -33.53 9.36 -14.24
CA VAL A 199 -33.56 9.21 -15.71
C VAL A 199 -34.75 8.33 -16.07
N HIS A 200 -35.64 8.84 -16.92
CA HIS A 200 -36.91 8.17 -17.22
C HIS A 200 -36.89 7.33 -18.51
N ASN A 201 -36.14 7.75 -19.54
CA ASN A 201 -36.15 7.13 -20.88
C ASN A 201 -34.77 6.55 -21.23
N ILE A 202 -34.18 5.75 -20.34
CA ILE A 202 -32.81 5.27 -20.53
C ILE A 202 -32.69 4.31 -21.73
N GLU A 203 -33.73 3.52 -22.01
CA GLU A 203 -33.78 2.59 -23.12
C GLU A 203 -33.73 3.32 -24.48
N ASP A 204 -34.48 4.41 -24.62
CA ASP A 204 -34.51 5.22 -25.85
C ASP A 204 -33.16 5.93 -26.09
N LEU A 205 -32.55 6.46 -25.01
CA LEU A 205 -31.22 7.08 -25.08
C LEU A 205 -30.13 6.06 -25.44
N ALA A 206 -30.23 4.84 -24.89
CA ALA A 206 -29.30 3.76 -25.20
C ALA A 206 -29.47 3.27 -26.65
N LEU A 207 -30.70 3.23 -27.16
CA LEU A 207 -31.00 2.88 -28.54
C LEU A 207 -30.43 3.92 -29.52
N GLU A 208 -30.55 5.21 -29.21
CA GLU A 208 -29.99 6.31 -30.02
C GLU A 208 -28.46 6.22 -30.16
N LEU A 209 -27.78 5.91 -29.06
CA LEU A 209 -26.33 5.70 -29.07
C LEU A 209 -25.95 4.32 -29.65
N GLY A 210 -26.89 3.37 -29.68
CA GLY A 210 -26.70 2.00 -30.15
C GLY A 210 -26.02 1.07 -29.16
N CYS A 211 -26.09 1.34 -27.85
CA CYS A 211 -25.38 0.59 -26.81
C CYS A 211 -26.30 -0.05 -25.76
N ARG A 212 -25.73 -0.81 -24.82
CA ARG A 212 -26.52 -1.51 -23.78
C ARG A 212 -26.86 -0.58 -22.61
N VAL A 213 -28.00 -0.80 -21.97
CA VAL A 213 -28.31 -0.17 -20.69
C VAL A 213 -27.52 -0.86 -19.57
N GLY A 214 -26.71 -0.08 -18.85
CA GLY A 214 -25.97 -0.53 -17.66
C GLY A 214 -26.62 -0.05 -16.36
N GLY A 215 -25.98 -0.29 -15.23
CA GLY A 215 -26.49 0.12 -13.91
C GLY A 215 -25.40 0.35 -12.88
N LEU A 216 -25.70 1.17 -11.86
CA LEU A 216 -24.84 1.36 -10.70
C LEU A 216 -25.20 0.36 -9.57
N PRO A 217 -24.22 -0.16 -8.82
CA PRO A 217 -22.78 0.05 -8.98
C PRO A 217 -22.20 -0.76 -10.15
N SER A 218 -21.29 -0.14 -10.93
CA SER A 218 -20.59 -0.79 -12.05
C SER A 218 -19.08 -0.93 -11.77
N CYS A 219 -18.33 -1.62 -12.64
CA CYS A 219 -16.87 -1.74 -12.54
C CYS A 219 -16.18 -0.78 -13.51
N TYR A 220 -15.27 0.06 -13.00
CA TYR A 220 -14.40 0.94 -13.78
C TYR A 220 -12.96 0.82 -13.27
N LEU A 221 -12.02 0.51 -14.17
CA LEU A 221 -10.60 0.29 -13.84
C LEU A 221 -10.39 -0.73 -12.71
N GLY A 222 -11.24 -1.74 -12.62
CA GLY A 222 -11.19 -2.79 -11.60
C GLY A 222 -11.68 -2.38 -10.20
N LEU A 223 -12.27 -1.19 -10.06
CA LEU A 223 -12.88 -0.68 -8.82
C LEU A 223 -14.38 -0.39 -9.05
N PRO A 224 -15.20 -0.44 -7.99
CA PRO A 224 -16.61 -0.10 -8.13
C PRO A 224 -16.80 1.39 -8.39
N LEU A 225 -17.80 1.71 -9.21
CA LEU A 225 -18.26 3.05 -9.51
C LEU A 225 -19.67 3.22 -8.95
N GLY A 226 -19.91 4.32 -8.23
CA GLY A 226 -21.23 4.66 -7.69
C GLY A 226 -21.70 3.76 -6.53
N ALA A 227 -20.79 2.98 -5.94
CA ALA A 227 -21.09 2.22 -4.74
C ALA A 227 -20.97 3.10 -3.49
N SER A 228 -21.81 2.87 -2.48
CA SER A 228 -21.68 3.59 -1.21
C SER A 228 -20.31 3.35 -0.58
N PHE A 229 -19.68 4.40 -0.05
CA PHE A 229 -18.35 4.33 0.56
C PHE A 229 -18.25 3.39 1.77
N LYS A 230 -19.40 3.00 2.37
CA LYS A 230 -19.50 2.01 3.47
C LYS A 230 -19.97 0.64 3.02
N SER A 231 -20.22 0.45 1.72
CA SER A 231 -20.78 -0.80 1.20
C SER A 231 -19.85 -1.98 1.50
N GLU A 232 -20.38 -3.00 2.16
CA GLU A 232 -19.66 -4.25 2.39
C GLU A 232 -19.62 -5.12 1.13
N ALA A 233 -20.67 -5.06 0.29
CA ALA A 233 -20.84 -5.89 -0.90
C ALA A 233 -19.73 -5.65 -1.95
N VAL A 234 -19.24 -4.41 -2.03
CA VAL A 234 -18.08 -4.03 -2.86
C VAL A 234 -16.86 -4.92 -2.62
N TRP A 235 -16.67 -5.37 -1.38
CA TRP A 235 -15.50 -6.14 -0.99
C TRP A 235 -15.66 -7.65 -1.21
N ASP A 236 -16.86 -8.12 -1.57
CA ASP A 236 -17.11 -9.54 -1.77
C ASP A 236 -16.28 -10.08 -2.95
N VAL A 237 -16.01 -9.26 -3.98
CA VAL A 237 -15.09 -9.62 -5.09
C VAL A 237 -13.67 -9.88 -4.56
N VAL A 238 -13.20 -9.09 -3.61
CA VAL A 238 -11.88 -9.28 -2.98
C VAL A 238 -11.88 -10.53 -2.11
N GLU A 239 -12.94 -10.75 -1.34
CA GLU A 239 -13.10 -11.96 -0.53
C GLU A 239 -13.16 -13.22 -1.40
N GLU A 240 -13.87 -13.19 -2.52
CA GLU A 240 -13.94 -14.30 -3.47
C GLU A 240 -12.55 -14.60 -4.06
N ARG A 241 -11.77 -13.58 -4.40
CA ARG A 241 -10.37 -13.77 -4.85
C ARG A 241 -9.50 -14.42 -3.77
N PHE A 242 -9.69 -14.07 -2.50
CA PHE A 242 -9.00 -14.74 -1.38
C PHE A 242 -9.39 -16.23 -1.34
N ARG A 243 -10.69 -16.53 -1.41
CA ARG A 243 -11.23 -17.90 -1.36
C ARG A 243 -10.75 -18.74 -2.55
N LYS A 244 -10.78 -18.20 -3.77
CA LYS A 244 -10.25 -18.86 -4.99
C LYS A 244 -8.78 -19.23 -4.84
N ARG A 245 -7.96 -18.31 -4.30
CA ARG A 245 -6.53 -18.57 -4.05
C ARG A 245 -6.30 -19.62 -2.98
N MET A 246 -7.08 -19.58 -1.91
CA MET A 246 -7.03 -20.62 -0.87
C MET A 246 -7.43 -21.99 -1.40
N ALA A 247 -8.46 -22.08 -2.25
CA ALA A 247 -8.90 -23.35 -2.83
C ALA A 247 -7.78 -23.99 -3.68
N MET A 248 -7.02 -23.19 -4.43
CA MET A 248 -5.85 -23.66 -5.19
C MET A 248 -4.70 -24.13 -4.28
N TRP A 249 -4.56 -23.52 -3.10
CA TRP A 249 -3.50 -23.89 -2.17
C TRP A 249 -3.95 -25.05 -1.30
N LYS A 250 -3.51 -26.26 -1.67
CA LYS A 250 -3.70 -27.47 -0.83
C LYS A 250 -2.96 -27.32 0.49
N ARG A 251 -3.63 -26.66 1.44
CA ARG A 251 -3.10 -26.23 2.75
C ARG A 251 -2.43 -27.36 3.53
N GLN A 252 -2.90 -28.60 3.38
CA GLN A 252 -2.33 -29.77 4.03
C GLN A 252 -0.87 -30.05 3.66
N TYR A 253 -0.42 -29.65 2.47
CA TYR A 253 0.95 -29.88 2.01
C TYR A 253 1.89 -28.68 2.21
N ILE A 254 1.38 -27.56 2.76
CA ILE A 254 2.16 -26.33 2.93
C ILE A 254 2.53 -26.15 4.39
N SER A 255 3.83 -26.01 4.67
CA SER A 255 4.33 -25.69 6.01
C SER A 255 3.82 -24.34 6.52
N LYS A 256 3.75 -24.13 7.85
CA LYS A 256 3.36 -22.83 8.45
C LYS A 256 4.18 -21.66 7.88
N GLY A 257 5.49 -21.87 7.66
CA GLY A 257 6.37 -20.88 7.03
C GLY A 257 5.98 -20.56 5.58
N GLY A 258 5.65 -21.58 4.79
CA GLY A 258 5.15 -21.39 3.41
C GLY A 258 3.81 -20.65 3.37
N ARG A 259 2.89 -21.01 4.27
CA ARG A 259 1.59 -20.33 4.41
C ARG A 259 1.77 -18.85 4.77
N LEU A 260 2.66 -18.56 5.72
CA LEU A 260 3.01 -17.18 6.08
C LEU A 260 3.55 -16.39 4.88
N THR A 261 4.41 -17.00 4.06
CA THR A 261 4.93 -16.36 2.84
C THR A 261 3.79 -16.02 1.88
N LEU A 262 2.89 -16.96 1.60
CA LEU A 262 1.73 -16.75 0.72
C LEU A 262 0.76 -15.68 1.24
N ILE A 263 0.54 -15.63 2.57
CA ILE A 263 -0.26 -14.56 3.18
C ILE A 263 0.37 -13.19 2.91
N ARG A 264 1.69 -13.07 3.07
CA ARG A 264 2.40 -11.78 2.95
C ARG A 264 2.56 -11.33 1.51
N SER A 265 2.90 -12.24 0.60
CA SER A 265 3.13 -11.92 -0.82
C SER A 265 1.84 -11.73 -1.60
N THR A 266 0.79 -12.49 -1.26
CA THR A 266 -0.38 -12.65 -2.12
C THR A 266 -1.66 -12.16 -1.44
N LEU A 267 -2.06 -12.73 -0.30
CA LEU A 267 -3.33 -12.33 0.34
C LEU A 267 -3.28 -10.89 0.86
N SER A 268 -2.14 -10.46 1.39
CA SER A 268 -1.95 -9.10 1.93
C SER A 268 -1.75 -8.05 0.84
N SER A 269 -1.54 -8.43 -0.42
CA SER A 269 -1.39 -7.51 -1.56
C SER A 269 -2.69 -7.34 -2.35
N MET A 270 -3.52 -8.37 -2.43
CA MET A 270 -4.82 -8.35 -3.11
C MET A 270 -5.76 -7.19 -2.73
N PRO A 271 -5.99 -6.87 -1.43
CA PRO A 271 -6.91 -5.81 -1.06
C PRO A 271 -6.30 -4.41 -1.23
N ILE A 272 -5.00 -4.28 -1.50
CA ILE A 272 -4.30 -2.98 -1.51
C ILE A 272 -4.90 -2.05 -2.56
N TYR A 273 -5.25 -2.56 -3.73
CA TYR A 273 -5.83 -1.74 -4.78
C TYR A 273 -7.15 -1.09 -4.35
N PHE A 274 -8.05 -1.87 -3.74
CA PHE A 274 -9.30 -1.36 -3.16
C PHE A 274 -9.03 -0.43 -1.96
N MET A 275 -8.18 -0.85 -1.02
CA MET A 275 -7.82 -0.07 0.17
C MET A 275 -7.08 1.24 -0.14
N SER A 276 -6.62 1.42 -1.38
CA SER A 276 -5.95 2.66 -1.80
C SER A 276 -6.94 3.80 -2.04
N LEU A 277 -8.24 3.49 -2.18
CA LEU A 277 -9.27 4.49 -2.43
C LEU A 277 -10.50 4.30 -1.52
N PHE A 278 -10.87 3.06 -1.21
CA PHE A 278 -12.04 2.73 -0.40
C PHE A 278 -11.67 2.51 1.07
N TYR A 279 -12.53 3.00 1.96
CA TYR A 279 -12.49 2.63 3.36
C TYR A 279 -12.85 1.15 3.53
N LEU A 280 -12.08 0.42 4.33
CA LEU A 280 -12.32 -0.98 4.65
C LEU A 280 -13.24 -1.10 5.88
N PRO A 281 -14.51 -1.50 5.73
CA PRO A 281 -15.41 -1.64 6.87
C PRO A 281 -14.91 -2.70 7.86
N ARG A 282 -15.16 -2.48 9.16
CA ARG A 282 -14.71 -3.38 10.22
C ARG A 282 -15.17 -4.82 10.00
N LYS A 283 -16.42 -5.04 9.55
CA LYS A 283 -16.95 -6.39 9.31
C LYS A 283 -16.19 -7.11 8.20
N VAL A 284 -16.00 -6.45 7.05
CA VAL A 284 -15.18 -6.96 5.93
C VAL A 284 -13.76 -7.28 6.38
N ARG A 285 -13.11 -6.35 7.11
CA ARG A 285 -11.77 -6.58 7.66
C ARG A 285 -11.71 -7.86 8.49
N LEU A 286 -12.68 -8.06 9.38
CA LEU A 286 -12.74 -9.25 10.23
C LEU A 286 -12.96 -10.52 9.41
N ARG A 287 -13.75 -10.47 8.32
CA ARG A 287 -13.92 -11.60 7.37
C ARG A 287 -12.59 -11.95 6.68
N LEU A 288 -11.88 -10.95 6.13
CA LEU A 288 -10.60 -11.15 5.44
C LEU A 288 -9.49 -11.62 6.40
N GLU A 289 -9.39 -11.03 7.59
CA GLU A 289 -8.44 -11.46 8.62
C GLU A 289 -8.76 -12.87 9.13
N LYS A 290 -10.04 -13.24 9.25
CA LYS A 290 -10.45 -14.60 9.59
C LYS A 290 -9.91 -15.58 8.55
N ILE A 291 -10.10 -15.30 7.26
CA ILE A 291 -9.54 -16.11 6.18
C ILE A 291 -8.00 -16.30 6.33
N GLN A 292 -7.26 -15.21 6.56
CA GLN A 292 -5.80 -15.27 6.71
C GLN A 292 -5.38 -16.05 7.97
N ARG A 293 -6.06 -15.86 9.09
CA ARG A 293 -5.84 -16.59 10.35
C ARG A 293 -6.09 -18.07 10.18
N ASP A 294 -7.27 -18.38 9.66
CA ASP A 294 -7.74 -19.74 9.47
C ASP A 294 -6.76 -20.45 8.56
N PHE A 295 -6.28 -19.83 7.47
CA PHE A 295 -5.24 -20.37 6.59
C PHE A 295 -3.88 -20.57 7.27
N LEU A 296 -3.41 -19.61 8.08
CA LEU A 296 -2.13 -19.75 8.78
C LEU A 296 -2.14 -20.96 9.74
N TRP A 297 -3.18 -21.05 10.57
CA TRP A 297 -3.19 -21.92 11.76
C TRP A 297 -3.78 -23.31 11.55
N GLY A 298 -4.96 -23.40 10.96
CA GLY A 298 -5.72 -24.67 10.88
C GLY A 298 -5.02 -25.85 10.15
N GLY A 299 -5.67 -27.01 10.17
CA GLY A 299 -5.19 -28.27 9.59
C GLY A 299 -5.79 -28.60 8.21
N GLY A 300 -5.76 -29.88 7.82
CA GLY A 300 -6.53 -30.38 6.68
C GLY A 300 -8.05 -30.27 6.95
N ALA A 301 -8.89 -30.65 5.97
CA ALA A 301 -10.35 -30.50 6.05
C ALA A 301 -11.01 -31.14 7.30
N ILE A 302 -10.34 -32.12 7.91
CA ILE A 302 -10.87 -32.92 9.03
C ILE A 302 -10.33 -32.43 10.39
N VAL A 303 -9.25 -31.64 10.43
CA VAL A 303 -8.58 -31.26 11.69
C VAL A 303 -8.58 -29.76 11.88
N GLU A 304 -9.48 -29.29 12.75
CA GLU A 304 -9.38 -27.93 13.30
C GLU A 304 -8.15 -27.83 14.19
N LYS A 305 -7.29 -26.83 13.93
CA LYS A 305 -6.15 -26.53 14.81
C LYS A 305 -6.38 -25.20 15.50
N PRO A 306 -6.08 -25.10 16.80
CA PRO A 306 -6.28 -23.87 17.54
C PRO A 306 -5.36 -22.76 17.02
N HIS A 307 -5.85 -21.53 17.09
CA HIS A 307 -5.02 -20.34 16.88
C HIS A 307 -4.10 -20.15 18.08
N LEU A 308 -2.78 -20.23 17.86
CA LEU A 308 -1.80 -20.26 18.95
C LEU A 308 -1.44 -18.86 19.46
N VAL A 309 -1.30 -17.90 18.54
CA VAL A 309 -0.86 -16.53 18.84
C VAL A 309 -1.93 -15.53 18.41
N ARG A 310 -2.14 -14.49 19.23
CA ARG A 310 -3.09 -13.41 18.93
C ARG A 310 -2.75 -12.75 17.60
N TRP A 311 -3.75 -12.46 16.77
CA TRP A 311 -3.53 -11.96 15.41
C TRP A 311 -2.84 -10.59 15.35
N ASN A 312 -3.20 -9.69 16.28
CA ASN A 312 -2.52 -8.39 16.36
C ASN A 312 -1.02 -8.54 16.56
N LEU A 313 -0.58 -9.53 17.36
CA LEU A 313 0.83 -9.85 17.55
C LEU A 313 1.45 -10.48 16.29
N VAL A 314 0.73 -11.36 15.60
CA VAL A 314 1.17 -11.91 14.29
C VAL A 314 1.42 -10.80 13.27
N CYS A 315 0.61 -9.74 13.29
CA CYS A 315 0.73 -8.62 12.37
C CYS A 315 1.95 -7.72 12.63
N MET A 316 2.47 -7.68 13.85
CA MET A 316 3.61 -6.82 14.19
C MET A 316 4.88 -7.22 13.43
N GLU A 317 5.82 -6.29 13.31
CA GLU A 317 7.15 -6.59 12.78
C GLU A 317 7.86 -7.70 13.57
N LYS A 318 8.69 -8.49 12.87
CA LYS A 318 9.50 -9.55 13.50
C LYS A 318 10.39 -9.04 14.63
N LYS A 319 10.90 -7.81 14.52
CA LYS A 319 11.71 -7.15 15.56
C LYS A 319 10.93 -6.96 16.87
N LYS A 320 9.64 -6.66 16.77
CA LYS A 320 8.71 -6.55 17.91
C LYS A 320 8.06 -7.90 18.26
N GLY A 321 8.58 -9.00 17.70
CA GLY A 321 8.12 -10.36 17.97
C GLY A 321 6.89 -10.83 17.20
N GLY A 322 6.43 -10.12 16.18
CA GLY A 322 5.40 -10.63 15.27
C GLY A 322 5.95 -11.44 14.10
N LEU A 323 5.10 -11.67 13.09
CA LEU A 323 5.48 -12.37 11.84
C LEU A 323 5.53 -11.43 10.62
N GLY A 324 5.17 -10.16 10.78
CA GLY A 324 5.16 -9.15 9.73
C GLY A 324 4.05 -9.34 8.70
N VAL A 325 2.89 -9.85 9.13
CA VAL A 325 1.65 -9.85 8.32
C VAL A 325 1.06 -8.45 8.36
N ARG A 326 0.66 -7.88 7.22
CA ARG A 326 0.13 -6.51 7.22
C ARG A 326 -1.19 -6.45 7.97
N ASN A 327 -1.29 -5.53 8.92
CA ASN A 327 -2.57 -5.19 9.54
C ASN A 327 -3.40 -4.40 8.53
N LEU A 328 -4.54 -4.96 8.09
CA LEU A 328 -5.36 -4.37 7.04
C LEU A 328 -5.97 -3.02 7.46
N ALA A 329 -6.30 -2.83 8.74
CA ALA A 329 -6.81 -1.53 9.22
C ALA A 329 -5.75 -0.44 9.13
N LEU A 330 -4.55 -0.71 9.67
CA LEU A 330 -3.46 0.28 9.66
C LEU A 330 -3.00 0.57 8.23
N MET A 331 -2.97 -0.46 7.37
CA MET A 331 -2.61 -0.32 5.97
C MET A 331 -3.63 0.54 5.20
N ASN A 332 -4.94 0.29 5.36
CA ASN A 332 -5.97 1.10 4.72
C ASN A 332 -5.88 2.58 5.16
N ARG A 333 -5.73 2.84 6.45
CA ARG A 333 -5.53 4.21 6.97
C ARG A 333 -4.30 4.89 6.38
N ALA A 334 -3.17 4.18 6.32
CA ALA A 334 -1.94 4.71 5.75
C ALA A 334 -2.04 4.98 4.24
N LEU A 335 -2.78 4.14 3.50
CA LEU A 335 -3.06 4.33 2.08
C LEU A 335 -3.99 5.52 1.82
N LEU A 336 -5.09 5.65 2.57
CA LEU A 336 -6.00 6.79 2.45
C LEU A 336 -5.31 8.11 2.83
N SER A 337 -4.43 8.07 3.83
CA SER A 337 -3.59 9.22 4.22
C SER A 337 -2.69 9.72 3.07
N LYS A 338 -2.29 8.85 2.14
CA LYS A 338 -1.50 9.26 0.97
C LYS A 338 -2.23 10.31 0.13
N TRP A 339 -3.55 10.25 0.02
CA TRP A 339 -4.34 11.23 -0.73
C TRP A 339 -4.33 12.61 -0.10
N ASN A 340 -4.40 12.68 1.23
CA ASN A 340 -4.28 13.93 1.97
C ASN A 340 -2.91 14.58 1.78
N TRP A 341 -1.84 13.77 1.82
CA TRP A 341 -0.49 14.25 1.50
C TRP A 341 -0.41 14.78 0.06
N ARG A 342 -0.94 14.03 -0.89
CA ARG A 342 -0.99 14.45 -2.31
C ARG A 342 -1.81 15.72 -2.47
N PHE A 343 -2.93 15.88 -1.79
CA PHE A 343 -3.77 17.08 -1.89
C PHE A 343 -2.99 18.35 -1.48
N ALA A 344 -2.17 18.23 -0.43
CA ALA A 344 -1.39 19.34 0.09
C ALA A 344 -0.27 19.79 -0.89
N ASN A 345 0.32 18.84 -1.63
CA ASN A 345 1.52 19.06 -2.44
C ASN A 345 1.30 19.04 -3.98
N ASP A 346 0.37 18.25 -4.50
CA ASP A 346 0.02 18.21 -5.93
C ASP A 346 -0.76 19.50 -6.26
N ARG A 347 -0.23 20.39 -7.11
CA ARG A 347 -0.85 21.71 -7.37
C ARG A 347 -1.85 21.69 -8.52
N GLU A 348 -1.46 21.12 -9.66
CA GLU A 348 -2.21 21.24 -10.91
C GLU A 348 -3.06 20.02 -11.25
N ALA A 349 -3.12 19.03 -10.34
CA ALA A 349 -3.79 17.78 -10.62
C ALA A 349 -5.31 17.98 -10.77
N PHE A 350 -5.89 17.46 -11.87
CA PHE A 350 -7.32 17.61 -12.17
C PHE A 350 -8.22 17.08 -11.05
N TRP A 351 -7.87 15.93 -10.47
CA TRP A 351 -8.61 15.37 -9.33
C TRP A 351 -8.61 16.32 -8.13
N LYS A 352 -7.51 17.05 -7.86
CA LYS A 352 -7.47 18.05 -6.79
C LYS A 352 -8.42 19.19 -7.10
N LYS A 353 -8.47 19.69 -8.34
CA LYS A 353 -9.40 20.75 -8.75
C LYS A 353 -10.86 20.33 -8.50
N VAL A 354 -11.24 19.13 -8.93
CA VAL A 354 -12.59 18.56 -8.71
C VAL A 354 -12.92 18.48 -7.21
N ILE A 355 -12.02 17.93 -6.41
CA ILE A 355 -12.20 17.80 -4.96
C ILE A 355 -12.28 19.17 -4.26
N SER A 356 -11.42 20.11 -4.63
CA SER A 356 -11.36 21.45 -4.06
C SER A 356 -12.64 22.22 -4.33
N GLN A 357 -13.17 22.15 -5.55
CA GLN A 357 -14.42 22.82 -5.90
C GLN A 357 -15.64 22.16 -5.25
N LYS A 358 -15.65 20.83 -5.15
CA LYS A 358 -16.76 20.10 -4.51
C LYS A 358 -16.86 20.35 -3.01
N TYR A 359 -15.73 20.30 -2.29
CA TYR A 359 -15.71 20.34 -0.83
C TYR A 359 -15.27 21.68 -0.23
N GLY A 360 -14.68 22.56 -1.03
CA GLY A 360 -14.01 23.77 -0.57
C GLY A 360 -12.70 23.46 0.14
N VAL A 361 -11.85 24.47 0.25
CA VAL A 361 -10.53 24.39 0.89
C VAL A 361 -10.48 25.18 2.18
N GLU A 362 -9.65 24.74 3.13
CA GLU A 362 -9.31 25.50 4.34
C GLU A 362 -8.26 26.58 4.01
N GLU A 363 -8.03 27.51 4.95
CA GLU A 363 -6.98 28.52 4.81
C GLU A 363 -5.62 27.87 4.51
N GLY A 364 -4.88 28.44 3.55
CA GLY A 364 -3.59 27.93 3.10
C GLY A 364 -3.68 26.79 2.07
N ASP A 365 -4.88 26.36 1.66
CA ASP A 365 -5.09 25.33 0.62
C ASP A 365 -4.34 24.00 0.91
N TRP A 366 -4.09 23.66 2.18
CA TRP A 366 -3.39 22.42 2.54
C TRP A 366 -4.32 21.21 2.59
N CYS A 367 -5.60 21.43 2.87
CA CYS A 367 -6.61 20.40 2.94
C CYS A 367 -8.01 20.97 2.61
N THR A 368 -8.95 20.08 2.29
CA THR A 368 -10.34 20.48 2.12
C THR A 368 -11.01 20.80 3.45
N ARG A 369 -12.15 21.47 3.41
CA ARG A 369 -13.02 21.61 4.60
C ARG A 369 -13.49 20.25 5.11
N ALA A 370 -13.82 20.17 6.39
CA ALA A 370 -14.35 18.96 7.00
C ALA A 370 -15.71 18.55 6.39
N VAL A 371 -15.88 17.26 6.08
CA VAL A 371 -17.09 16.72 5.44
C VAL A 371 -17.99 16.06 6.48
N SER A 372 -19.12 16.68 6.81
CA SER A 372 -20.02 16.23 7.89
C SER A 372 -21.11 15.23 7.45
N GLU A 373 -21.29 14.98 6.16
CA GLU A 373 -22.45 14.25 5.60
C GLU A 373 -22.48 12.75 5.94
N ARG A 374 -23.62 12.23 6.39
CA ARG A 374 -23.72 10.84 6.92
C ARG A 374 -23.85 9.75 5.85
N TYR A 375 -24.35 10.09 4.66
CA TYR A 375 -24.71 9.18 3.56
C TYR A 375 -24.13 9.66 2.22
N GLY A 376 -24.04 8.76 1.24
CA GLY A 376 -23.55 9.06 -0.11
C GLY A 376 -22.63 7.98 -0.69
N VAL A 377 -22.13 8.25 -1.88
CA VAL A 377 -21.14 7.42 -2.60
C VAL A 377 -19.75 8.09 -2.65
N GLY A 378 -19.66 9.35 -2.20
CA GLY A 378 -18.41 10.10 -2.10
C GLY A 378 -17.37 9.43 -1.20
N LEU A 379 -16.18 9.25 -1.74
CA LEU A 379 -15.05 8.55 -1.13
C LEU A 379 -14.16 9.52 -0.34
N TRP A 380 -14.14 10.79 -0.74
CA TRP A 380 -13.27 11.81 -0.17
C TRP A 380 -13.51 12.02 1.33
N LYS A 381 -14.73 11.83 1.82
CA LYS A 381 -15.02 11.93 3.26
C LYS A 381 -14.13 11.00 4.09
N ALA A 382 -14.01 9.73 3.70
CA ALA A 382 -13.21 8.76 4.44
C ALA A 382 -11.72 9.10 4.36
N ILE A 383 -11.26 9.58 3.20
CA ILE A 383 -9.90 10.08 3.00
C ILE A 383 -9.64 11.28 3.92
N ARG A 384 -10.47 12.31 3.87
CA ARG A 384 -10.32 13.56 4.62
C ARG A 384 -10.29 13.37 6.14
N ASN A 385 -10.95 12.34 6.67
CA ASN A 385 -10.91 12.01 8.09
C ASN A 385 -9.50 11.61 8.57
N GLU A 386 -8.65 11.06 7.70
CA GLU A 386 -7.28 10.70 8.08
C GLU A 386 -6.32 11.91 8.20
N TRP A 387 -6.73 13.11 7.75
CA TRP A 387 -5.93 14.34 7.87
C TRP A 387 -5.52 14.65 9.31
N LEU A 388 -6.42 14.39 10.28
CA LEU A 388 -6.18 14.66 11.70
C LEU A 388 -4.95 13.91 12.23
N PHE A 389 -4.72 12.69 11.73
CA PHE A 389 -3.57 11.88 12.12
C PHE A 389 -2.28 12.38 11.47
N LEU A 390 -2.36 12.83 10.22
CA LEU A 390 -1.23 13.38 9.49
C LEU A 390 -0.76 14.70 10.09
N LYS A 391 -1.68 15.63 10.38
CA LYS A 391 -1.39 17.02 10.76
C LYS A 391 -0.31 17.15 11.84
N SER A 392 -0.33 16.26 12.86
CA SER A 392 0.64 16.26 13.96
C SER A 392 2.09 15.96 13.52
N ARG A 393 2.29 15.39 12.33
CA ARG A 393 3.57 14.96 11.76
C ARG A 393 3.95 15.72 10.50
N LEU A 394 3.24 16.80 10.19
CA LEU A 394 3.56 17.70 9.09
C LEU A 394 4.38 18.88 9.60
N ALA A 395 5.38 19.26 8.82
CA ALA A 395 6.06 20.55 8.89
C ALA A 395 5.91 21.24 7.53
N TYR A 396 6.29 22.50 7.42
CA TYR A 396 6.17 23.28 6.19
C TYR A 396 7.52 23.84 5.80
N GLN A 397 7.89 23.63 4.54
CA GLN A 397 9.03 24.30 3.94
C GLN A 397 8.51 25.59 3.30
N VAL A 398 9.06 26.72 3.74
CA VAL A 398 8.71 28.03 3.19
C VAL A 398 9.41 28.23 1.84
N GLY A 399 8.62 28.41 0.80
CA GLY A 399 9.03 28.98 -0.48
C GLY A 399 8.63 30.45 -0.49
N ASN A 400 7.54 30.79 -1.16
CA ASN A 400 7.01 32.15 -1.24
C ASN A 400 6.26 32.65 0.01
N GLY A 401 5.95 31.77 0.96
CA GLY A 401 5.34 32.11 2.26
C GLY A 401 3.86 32.46 2.22
N ARG A 402 3.17 32.29 1.10
CA ARG A 402 1.75 32.68 0.92
C ARG A 402 0.76 31.71 1.55
N ARG A 403 1.20 30.49 1.89
CA ARG A 403 0.35 29.42 2.44
C ARG A 403 0.77 29.00 3.84
N VAL A 404 1.84 29.55 4.40
CA VAL A 404 2.36 29.19 5.72
C VAL A 404 2.07 30.33 6.71
N LYS A 405 1.35 30.02 7.79
CA LYS A 405 1.10 30.97 8.88
C LYS A 405 2.37 31.17 9.70
N PHE A 406 2.81 32.42 9.84
CA PHE A 406 4.07 32.77 10.50
C PHE A 406 4.13 32.22 11.94
N TRP A 407 3.08 32.42 12.74
CA TRP A 407 3.07 32.00 14.15
C TRP A 407 2.61 30.56 14.39
N LYS A 408 1.61 30.09 13.62
CA LYS A 408 0.82 28.90 13.93
C LYS A 408 1.29 27.61 13.24
N ASP A 409 2.09 27.72 12.18
CA ASP A 409 2.58 26.55 11.43
C ASP A 409 4.01 26.15 11.84
N LYS A 410 4.31 24.86 11.69
CA LYS A 410 5.62 24.26 11.98
C LYS A 410 6.57 24.42 10.80
N TRP A 411 7.13 25.60 10.61
CA TRP A 411 8.04 25.87 9.48
C TRP A 411 9.47 26.23 9.89
N CYS A 412 9.64 26.76 11.11
CA CYS A 412 10.93 27.18 11.64
C CYS A 412 11.54 26.16 12.63
N SER A 413 10.70 25.30 13.23
CA SER A 413 11.13 24.26 14.18
C SER A 413 10.13 23.11 14.28
N ASP A 414 10.44 22.12 15.13
CA ASP A 414 9.59 20.96 15.44
C ASP A 414 8.22 21.33 16.05
N GLU A 415 8.09 22.56 16.56
CA GLU A 415 6.86 23.17 17.07
C GLU A 415 6.64 24.58 16.46
N PRO A 416 5.39 25.07 16.43
CA PRO A 416 5.06 26.41 15.94
C PRO A 416 5.72 27.52 16.78
N LEU A 417 5.98 28.67 16.17
CA LEU A 417 6.59 29.82 16.86
C LEU A 417 5.74 30.32 18.04
N CYS A 418 4.41 30.19 17.98
CA CYS A 418 3.54 30.55 19.10
C CYS A 418 3.69 29.64 20.32
N GLU A 419 4.14 28.39 20.14
CA GLU A 419 4.42 27.46 21.23
C GLU A 419 5.84 27.65 21.77
N SER A 420 6.84 27.86 20.89
CA SER A 420 8.22 28.14 21.31
C SER A 420 8.40 29.52 21.99
N PHE A 421 7.60 30.52 21.60
CA PHE A 421 7.72 31.91 22.05
C PHE A 421 6.35 32.51 22.44
N PRO A 422 5.67 31.96 23.46
CA PRO A 422 4.30 32.36 23.81
C PRO A 422 4.21 33.83 24.25
N SER A 423 5.22 34.36 24.95
CA SER A 423 5.27 35.77 25.35
C SER A 423 5.32 36.71 24.14
N LEU A 424 6.19 36.43 23.16
CA LEU A 424 6.28 37.22 21.93
C LEU A 424 4.98 37.11 21.11
N TYR A 425 4.42 35.91 21.00
CA TYR A 425 3.14 35.70 20.32
C TYR A 425 2.00 36.48 20.98
N SER A 426 1.96 36.56 22.31
CA SER A 426 0.93 37.32 23.04
C SER A 426 0.92 38.81 22.67
N MET A 427 2.11 39.37 22.42
CA MET A 427 2.36 40.77 22.05
C MET A 427 2.29 41.05 20.54
N SER A 428 2.26 40.01 19.70
CA SER A 428 2.17 40.15 18.24
C SER A 428 0.87 40.81 17.82
N LEU A 429 0.97 41.83 16.96
CA LEU A 429 -0.19 42.48 16.33
C LEU A 429 -0.77 41.61 15.19
N THR A 430 0.04 40.72 14.62
CA THR A 430 -0.28 39.93 13.43
C THR A 430 -0.24 38.43 13.71
N LYS A 431 -1.08 37.98 14.65
CA LYS A 431 -1.13 36.57 15.10
C LYS A 431 -1.50 35.56 14.00
N ASP A 432 -2.21 36.04 12.98
CA ASP A 432 -2.71 35.25 11.85
C ASP A 432 -2.02 35.57 10.51
N ALA A 433 -0.91 36.33 10.53
CA ALA A 433 -0.20 36.70 9.31
C ALA A 433 0.47 35.50 8.61
N TRP A 434 0.55 35.62 7.30
CA TRP A 434 1.32 34.73 6.44
C TRP A 434 2.81 35.09 6.50
N VAL A 435 3.68 34.11 6.25
CA VAL A 435 5.12 34.35 6.18
C VAL A 435 5.46 35.42 5.13
N SER A 436 4.74 35.43 4.00
CA SER A 436 4.93 36.44 2.94
C SER A 436 4.60 37.87 3.37
N GLU A 437 3.78 38.06 4.41
CA GLU A 437 3.40 39.38 4.93
C GLU A 437 4.40 39.90 5.96
N VAL A 438 5.10 38.99 6.64
CA VAL A 438 6.09 39.33 7.69
C VAL A 438 7.49 39.48 7.09
N TRP A 439 7.73 38.91 5.91
CA TRP A 439 9.00 39.00 5.19
C TRP A 439 9.00 40.20 4.22
N ASN A 440 9.88 41.18 4.46
CA ASN A 440 10.02 42.35 3.59
C ASN A 440 11.20 42.18 2.63
N SER A 441 10.98 42.47 1.34
CA SER A 441 12.00 42.43 0.29
C SER A 441 12.22 43.77 -0.41
N GLU A 442 11.51 44.83 -0.01
CA GLU A 442 11.43 46.08 -0.78
C GLU A 442 12.39 47.18 -0.28
N SER A 443 13.16 46.90 0.76
CA SER A 443 14.21 47.80 1.28
C SER A 443 15.61 47.20 1.14
N GLU A 444 16.65 48.05 1.17
CA GLU A 444 18.09 47.70 1.04
C GLU A 444 18.63 46.63 2.03
N GLY A 445 17.76 46.07 2.89
CA GLY A 445 17.99 44.81 3.59
C GLY A 445 16.77 43.88 3.46
N GLU A 446 16.99 42.69 2.88
CA GLU A 446 16.07 41.56 3.03
C GLU A 446 15.92 41.23 4.53
N GLY A 447 14.69 41.22 5.07
CA GLY A 447 14.53 41.07 6.51
C GLY A 447 13.14 40.69 7.00
N TRP A 448 13.13 40.07 8.19
CA TRP A 448 11.92 39.78 8.95
C TRP A 448 11.45 41.03 9.70
N THR A 449 10.19 41.44 9.50
CA THR A 449 9.58 42.61 10.17
C THR A 449 8.32 42.24 10.96
N PRO A 450 8.42 41.41 12.01
CA PRO A 450 7.29 41.09 12.87
C PRO A 450 6.84 42.32 13.68
N LEU A 451 5.52 42.56 13.74
CA LEU A 451 4.93 43.71 14.42
C LEU A 451 4.45 43.34 15.83
N PHE A 452 4.84 44.14 16.82
CA PHE A 452 4.48 43.95 18.23
C PHE A 452 3.75 45.17 18.79
N SER A 453 2.90 44.96 19.79
CA SER A 453 2.02 45.99 20.35
C SER A 453 2.73 47.05 21.20
N ARG A 454 3.97 46.78 21.64
CA ARG A 454 4.79 47.68 22.45
C ARG A 454 6.28 47.43 22.25
N ALA A 455 7.10 48.34 22.75
CA ALA A 455 8.53 48.12 22.93
C ALA A 455 8.80 46.99 23.95
N PHE A 456 9.93 46.30 23.79
CA PHE A 456 10.37 45.22 24.66
C PHE A 456 11.03 45.76 25.92
N ASN A 457 10.82 45.09 27.05
CA ASN A 457 11.58 45.35 28.27
C ASN A 457 12.94 44.64 28.20
N ASP A 458 13.92 45.08 29.00
CA ASP A 458 15.28 44.53 29.01
C ASP A 458 15.33 43.00 29.20
N TRP A 459 14.45 42.45 30.06
CA TRP A 459 14.37 41.01 30.30
C TRP A 459 13.76 40.21 29.14
N GLU A 460 13.10 40.86 28.18
CA GLU A 460 12.51 40.24 26.98
C GLU A 460 13.48 40.25 25.78
N ILE A 461 14.52 41.10 25.82
CA ILE A 461 15.50 41.26 24.73
C ILE A 461 16.24 39.95 24.42
N ALA A 462 16.70 39.21 25.43
CA ALA A 462 17.37 37.93 25.21
C ALA A 462 16.46 36.89 24.52
N MET A 463 15.14 36.92 24.79
CA MET A 463 14.18 36.06 24.12
C MET A 463 13.97 36.49 22.66
N LEU A 464 13.90 37.81 22.41
CA LEU A 464 13.79 38.38 21.08
C LEU A 464 15.01 38.06 20.22
N GLU A 465 16.23 38.19 20.76
CA GLU A 465 17.46 37.84 20.05
C GLU A 465 17.45 36.37 19.61
N ARG A 466 17.10 35.46 20.53
CA ARG A 466 16.97 34.03 20.21
C ARG A 466 15.91 33.77 19.15
N PHE A 467 14.81 34.50 19.18
CA PHE A 467 13.75 34.42 18.18
C PHE A 467 14.22 34.91 16.80
N MET A 468 14.86 36.09 16.74
CA MET A 468 15.37 36.69 15.51
C MET A 468 16.43 35.80 14.86
N LEU A 469 17.39 35.28 15.62
CA LEU A 469 18.40 34.33 15.12
C LEU A 469 17.76 33.09 14.47
N LYS A 470 16.66 32.59 15.06
CA LYS A 470 15.97 31.39 14.59
C LYS A 470 15.26 31.64 13.25
N ILE A 471 14.57 32.76 13.10
CA ILE A 471 13.87 33.09 11.85
C ILE A 471 14.84 33.54 10.75
N GLN A 472 15.90 34.30 11.09
CA GLN A 472 16.92 34.77 10.13
C GLN A 472 17.70 33.64 9.47
N ALA A 473 17.76 32.45 10.08
CA ALA A 473 18.33 31.26 9.47
C ALA A 473 17.55 30.77 8.22
N ILE A 474 16.32 31.25 8.02
CA ILE A 474 15.43 30.85 6.92
C ILE A 474 15.22 32.06 6.01
N ARG A 475 15.40 31.85 4.70
CA ARG A 475 15.09 32.83 3.66
C ARG A 475 13.87 32.41 2.85
N VAL A 476 12.99 33.37 2.58
CA VAL A 476 11.79 33.19 1.75
C VAL A 476 12.19 33.28 0.28
N GLN A 477 11.83 32.27 -0.51
CA GLN A 477 12.14 32.18 -1.95
C GLN A 477 10.87 32.42 -2.76
N ARG A 478 10.70 33.62 -3.32
CA ARG A 478 9.45 34.04 -4.00
C ARG A 478 9.08 33.20 -5.23
N GLU A 479 10.07 32.65 -5.92
CA GLU A 479 9.88 31.80 -7.10
C GLU A 479 9.54 30.35 -6.72
N GLU A 480 9.89 29.95 -5.49
CA GLU A 480 9.56 28.63 -4.99
C GLU A 480 8.21 28.62 -4.28
N ASP A 481 7.60 27.47 -4.36
CA ASP A 481 6.26 27.24 -3.88
C ASP A 481 6.32 26.58 -2.51
N ASP A 482 5.53 27.07 -1.54
CA ASP A 482 5.44 26.43 -0.22
C ASP A 482 5.07 24.94 -0.34
N ARG A 483 5.70 24.10 0.50
CA ARG A 483 5.51 22.64 0.50
C ARG A 483 5.29 22.10 1.91
N VAL A 484 4.53 21.01 2.00
CA VAL A 484 4.45 20.22 3.23
C VAL A 484 5.60 19.22 3.26
N VAL A 485 6.22 19.08 4.42
CA VAL A 485 7.33 18.16 4.72
C VAL A 485 6.86 17.11 5.72
N TRP A 486 7.19 15.85 5.42
CA TRP A 486 6.92 14.72 6.29
C TRP A 486 8.03 14.53 7.32
N THR A 487 7.74 14.88 8.57
CA THR A 487 8.74 14.90 9.67
C THR A 487 9.32 13.54 10.04
N ALA A 488 8.66 12.43 9.67
CA ALA A 488 9.13 11.09 9.99
C ALA A 488 10.05 10.46 8.93
N SER A 489 10.39 11.19 7.86
CA SER A 489 11.40 10.79 6.88
C SER A 489 12.51 11.83 6.80
N LYS A 490 13.75 11.37 6.63
CA LYS A 490 14.91 12.26 6.39
C LYS A 490 14.83 13.00 5.06
N SER A 491 14.16 12.44 4.06
CA SER A 491 13.97 13.10 2.76
C SER A 491 12.87 14.16 2.80
N GLY A 492 12.06 14.21 3.87
CA GLY A 492 10.85 15.02 3.90
C GLY A 492 9.68 14.43 3.10
N ASP A 493 9.86 13.32 2.40
CA ASP A 493 8.79 12.70 1.61
C ASP A 493 7.92 11.75 2.43
N PHE A 494 6.63 11.82 2.19
CA PHE A 494 5.68 10.86 2.72
C PHE A 494 5.84 9.49 2.05
N SER A 495 5.84 8.45 2.88
CA SER A 495 5.64 7.08 2.40
C SER A 495 4.62 6.34 3.25
N VAL A 496 3.76 5.55 2.61
CA VAL A 496 2.79 4.68 3.29
C VAL A 496 3.49 3.76 4.29
N LYS A 497 4.70 3.29 3.97
CA LYS A 497 5.54 2.49 4.86
C LYS A 497 5.90 3.24 6.14
N SER A 498 6.35 4.49 6.04
CA SER A 498 6.73 5.29 7.21
C SER A 498 5.53 5.54 8.13
N LEU A 499 4.39 5.95 7.58
CA LEU A 499 3.17 6.15 8.37
C LEU A 499 2.68 4.83 8.99
N TYR A 500 2.69 3.73 8.25
CA TYR A 500 2.31 2.41 8.77
C TYR A 500 3.16 2.01 9.99
N SER A 501 4.48 2.20 9.93
CA SER A 501 5.38 1.89 11.04
C SER A 501 5.12 2.75 12.29
N ILE A 502 4.66 4.00 12.12
CA ILE A 502 4.27 4.91 13.22
C ILE A 502 2.92 4.51 13.82
N LEU A 503 1.97 4.08 12.98
CA LEU A 503 0.64 3.64 13.40
C LEU A 503 0.67 2.29 14.13
N GLU A 504 1.71 1.48 13.94
CA GLU A 504 1.85 0.23 14.69
C GLU A 504 2.00 0.50 16.19
N PRO A 505 1.18 -0.16 17.04
CA PRO A 505 1.23 0.04 18.48
C PRO A 505 2.64 -0.23 19.05
N GLY A 506 3.07 0.67 19.92
CA GLY A 506 4.45 0.85 20.39
C GLY A 506 4.85 0.06 21.62
N GLU A 507 4.32 -1.14 21.85
CA GLU A 507 4.89 -2.00 22.90
C GLU A 507 6.12 -2.73 22.35
N ALA A 508 7.27 -2.07 22.44
CA ALA A 508 8.57 -2.64 22.14
C ALA A 508 9.02 -3.59 23.27
N HIS A 509 8.31 -4.69 23.46
CA HIS A 509 8.85 -5.78 24.29
C HIS A 509 10.10 -6.33 23.60
N LEU A 510 11.22 -6.39 24.32
CA LEU A 510 12.43 -7.05 23.85
C LEU A 510 12.08 -8.47 23.39
N PHE A 511 12.36 -8.81 22.13
CA PHE A 511 12.08 -10.11 21.55
C PHE A 511 13.33 -10.66 20.85
N PRO A 512 13.66 -11.96 20.98
CA PRO A 512 14.85 -12.56 20.39
C PRO A 512 14.77 -12.76 18.86
N CYS A 513 14.40 -11.71 18.11
CA CYS A 513 14.22 -11.73 16.67
C CYS A 513 15.48 -12.22 15.94
N ASN A 514 16.66 -11.76 16.37
CA ASN A 514 17.93 -12.15 15.75
C ASN A 514 18.28 -13.62 16.05
N GLY A 515 18.02 -14.09 17.28
CA GLY A 515 18.24 -15.47 17.70
C GLY A 515 17.30 -16.48 17.06
N ILE A 516 16.18 -16.03 16.49
CA ILE A 516 15.20 -16.89 15.81
C ILE A 516 15.31 -16.80 14.28
N TRP A 517 15.24 -15.58 13.74
CA TRP A 517 15.04 -15.38 12.29
C TRP A 517 16.32 -15.16 11.49
N ARG A 518 17.42 -14.72 12.12
CA ARG A 518 18.72 -14.53 11.44
C ARG A 518 19.60 -15.78 11.49
N VAL A 519 19.20 -16.79 12.27
CA VAL A 519 19.91 -18.07 12.36
C VAL A 519 19.59 -18.90 11.11
N LYS A 520 20.61 -19.55 10.54
CA LYS A 520 20.49 -20.38 9.33
C LYS A 520 19.89 -21.76 9.66
N THR A 521 18.66 -21.76 10.16
CA THR A 521 17.88 -22.98 10.46
C THR A 521 16.72 -23.13 9.48
N PRO A 522 16.16 -24.35 9.29
CA PRO A 522 14.98 -24.54 8.47
C PRO A 522 13.81 -23.62 8.92
N PRO A 523 13.04 -23.01 8.00
CA PRO A 523 11.97 -22.05 8.37
C PRO A 523 10.93 -22.59 9.35
N LYS A 524 10.62 -23.89 9.28
CA LYS A 524 9.72 -24.57 10.22
C LYS A 524 10.24 -24.56 11.66
N VAL A 525 11.56 -24.65 11.85
CA VAL A 525 12.22 -24.61 13.15
C VAL A 525 12.22 -23.20 13.72
N ALA A 526 12.56 -22.20 12.88
CA ALA A 526 12.48 -20.81 13.29
C ALA A 526 11.05 -20.40 13.69
N PHE A 527 10.04 -20.86 12.94
CA PHE A 527 8.64 -20.65 13.29
C PHE A 527 8.27 -21.31 14.62
N PHE A 528 8.70 -22.55 14.85
CA PHE A 528 8.49 -23.24 16.13
C PHE A 528 9.18 -22.52 17.30
N ALA A 529 10.43 -22.07 17.13
CA ALA A 529 11.14 -21.32 18.15
C ALA A 529 10.47 -19.97 18.46
N TRP A 530 9.87 -19.32 17.45
CA TRP A 530 9.03 -18.15 17.65
C TRP A 530 7.77 -18.45 18.48
N GLU A 531 7.08 -19.57 18.22
CA GLU A 531 5.95 -20.02 19.05
C GLU A 531 6.40 -20.32 20.50
N ALA A 532 7.56 -20.95 20.66
CA ALA A 532 8.12 -21.30 21.97
C ALA A 532 8.55 -20.06 22.77
N ALA A 533 9.17 -19.06 22.12
CA ALA A 533 9.55 -17.80 22.76
C ALA A 533 8.33 -16.99 23.26
N TRP A 534 7.15 -17.22 22.69
CA TRP A 534 5.88 -16.66 23.20
C TRP A 534 5.17 -17.57 24.20
N GLY A 535 5.73 -18.75 24.50
CA GLY A 535 5.11 -19.75 25.36
C GLY A 535 3.83 -20.35 24.77
N LYS A 536 3.71 -20.42 23.44
CA LYS A 536 2.46 -20.81 22.73
C LYS A 536 2.50 -22.16 22.03
N ILE A 537 3.58 -22.93 22.19
CA ILE A 537 3.62 -24.33 21.73
C ILE A 537 2.66 -25.17 22.58
N LEU A 538 2.09 -26.24 22.01
CA LEU A 538 1.02 -27.03 22.63
C LEU A 538 1.54 -28.03 23.67
N THR A 539 2.18 -27.54 24.74
CA THR A 539 2.44 -28.34 25.94
C THR A 539 1.14 -28.63 26.70
N LEU A 540 1.15 -29.61 27.60
CA LEU A 540 -0.01 -29.95 28.43
C LEU A 540 -0.53 -28.74 29.21
N GLU A 541 0.34 -27.88 29.74
CA GLU A 541 -0.08 -26.63 30.39
C GLU A 541 -0.88 -25.71 29.45
N GLN A 542 -0.44 -25.56 28.20
CA GLN A 542 -1.16 -24.73 27.21
C GLN A 542 -2.46 -25.38 26.73
N VAL A 543 -2.53 -26.71 26.73
CA VAL A 543 -3.75 -27.48 26.43
C VAL A 543 -4.75 -27.33 27.58
N GLN A 544 -4.32 -27.45 28.83
CA GLN A 544 -5.15 -27.21 30.02
C GLN A 544 -5.71 -25.78 30.06
N ARG A 545 -4.88 -24.77 29.78
CA ARG A 545 -5.31 -23.36 29.68
C ARG A 545 -6.38 -23.12 28.61
N ARG A 546 -6.58 -24.07 27.69
CA ARG A 546 -7.62 -24.02 26.64
C ARG A 546 -8.87 -24.81 27.01
N GLY A 547 -8.99 -25.29 28.25
CA GLY A 547 -10.19 -25.93 28.80
C GLY A 547 -10.20 -27.45 28.72
N TYR A 548 -9.10 -28.08 28.31
CA TYR A 548 -9.01 -29.55 28.30
C TYR A 548 -8.62 -30.08 29.68
N SER A 549 -9.45 -30.96 30.24
CA SER A 549 -9.14 -31.64 31.50
C SER A 549 -8.24 -32.85 31.24
N MET A 550 -6.99 -32.78 31.70
CA MET A 550 -6.03 -33.87 31.62
C MET A 550 -4.95 -33.73 32.69
N ALA A 551 -4.32 -34.85 33.07
CA ALA A 551 -3.16 -34.84 33.94
C ALA A 551 -1.96 -34.19 33.22
N ASN A 552 -1.34 -33.20 33.85
CA ASN A 552 -0.18 -32.53 33.30
C ASN A 552 1.09 -33.10 33.92
N ARG A 553 1.79 -33.93 33.14
CA ARG A 553 3.07 -34.51 33.51
C ARG A 553 3.94 -34.57 32.27
N CYS A 554 5.17 -34.05 32.35
CA CYS A 554 6.08 -33.96 31.21
C CYS A 554 6.36 -35.34 30.62
N PHE A 555 6.10 -35.51 29.32
CA PHE A 555 6.31 -36.78 28.61
C PHE A 555 7.77 -37.27 28.62
N LEU A 556 8.74 -36.40 28.91
CA LEU A 556 10.16 -36.77 28.94
C LEU A 556 10.62 -37.24 30.33
N CYS A 557 10.38 -36.46 31.39
CA CYS A 557 10.86 -36.82 32.73
C CYS A 557 9.84 -37.59 33.56
N LEU A 558 8.55 -37.49 33.24
CA LEU A 558 7.44 -38.06 34.00
C LEU A 558 7.36 -37.60 35.47
N SER A 559 8.11 -36.55 35.87
CA SER A 559 8.18 -36.08 37.26
C SER A 559 7.54 -34.71 37.47
N GLU A 560 7.74 -33.79 36.53
CA GLU A 560 7.37 -32.38 36.64
C GLU A 560 6.22 -32.00 35.69
N LEU A 561 5.62 -30.83 35.90
CA LEU A 561 4.61 -30.25 35.01
C LEU A 561 5.22 -29.90 33.64
N GLU A 562 4.50 -30.22 32.56
CA GLU A 562 4.91 -29.86 31.20
C GLU A 562 4.59 -28.40 30.85
N THR A 563 5.49 -27.51 31.24
CA THR A 563 5.53 -26.12 30.74
C THR A 563 6.48 -26.01 29.55
N VAL A 564 6.39 -24.92 28.79
CA VAL A 564 7.30 -24.66 27.65
C VAL A 564 8.76 -24.58 28.13
N ASP A 565 8.98 -23.84 29.21
CA ASP A 565 10.32 -23.64 29.77
C ASP A 565 10.86 -24.91 30.43
N HIS A 566 10.02 -25.67 31.13
CA HIS A 566 10.42 -26.99 31.64
C HIS A 566 10.83 -27.91 30.50
N LEU A 567 9.96 -28.10 29.51
CA LEU A 567 10.21 -29.04 28.40
C LEU A 567 11.51 -28.71 27.65
N LEU A 568 11.72 -27.43 27.33
CA LEU A 568 12.79 -26.99 26.43
C LEU A 568 14.11 -26.62 27.14
N LEU A 569 14.08 -26.29 28.44
CA LEU A 569 15.25 -25.85 29.19
C LEU A 569 15.54 -26.74 30.39
N HIS A 570 14.55 -26.93 31.28
CA HIS A 570 14.81 -27.40 32.64
C HIS A 570 14.60 -28.90 32.86
N CYS A 571 13.93 -29.59 31.94
CA CYS A 571 13.71 -31.03 32.02
C CYS A 571 15.05 -31.77 32.10
N VAL A 572 15.17 -32.69 33.06
CA VAL A 572 16.41 -33.46 33.28
C VAL A 572 16.89 -34.18 32.01
N LYS A 573 15.96 -34.64 31.16
CA LYS A 573 16.29 -35.30 29.89
C LYS A 573 16.75 -34.29 28.82
N THR A 574 16.17 -33.09 28.80
CA THR A 574 16.58 -32.00 27.91
C THR A 574 17.93 -31.41 28.33
N ARG A 575 18.21 -31.30 29.63
CA ARG A 575 19.49 -30.84 30.17
C ARG A 575 20.67 -31.68 29.69
N VAL A 576 20.47 -32.97 29.40
CA VAL A 576 21.51 -33.82 28.79
C VAL A 576 21.98 -33.27 27.44
N LEU A 577 21.06 -32.75 26.60
CA LEU A 577 21.42 -32.14 25.32
C LEU A 577 22.14 -30.80 25.50
N TRP A 578 21.68 -30.00 26.46
CA TRP A 578 22.35 -28.74 26.81
C TRP A 578 23.79 -28.98 27.29
N ASN A 579 23.99 -29.98 28.16
CA ASN A 579 25.31 -30.37 28.63
C ASN A 579 26.22 -30.83 27.47
N ILE A 580 25.68 -31.57 26.48
CA ILE A 580 26.43 -31.91 25.27
C ILE A 580 26.88 -30.63 24.54
N VAL A 581 26.00 -29.65 24.35
CA VAL A 581 26.38 -28.37 23.72
C VAL A 581 27.45 -27.65 24.54
N PHE A 582 27.28 -27.54 25.84
CA PHE A 582 28.23 -26.86 26.72
C PHE A 582 29.60 -27.53 26.70
N SER A 583 29.64 -28.86 26.75
CA SER A 583 30.87 -29.64 26.61
C SER A 583 31.52 -29.50 25.23
N LEU A 584 30.73 -29.56 24.15
CA LEU A 584 31.24 -29.42 22.78
C LEU A 584 31.84 -28.05 22.49
N PHE A 585 31.35 -26.99 23.13
CA PHE A 585 31.88 -25.64 22.97
C PHE A 585 32.84 -25.23 24.10
N GLY A 586 33.10 -26.11 25.07
CA GLY A 586 34.00 -25.87 26.20
C GLY A 586 33.56 -24.72 27.10
N VAL A 587 32.26 -24.57 27.35
CA VAL A 587 31.69 -23.47 28.16
C VAL A 587 30.90 -23.95 29.35
N ALA A 588 30.98 -23.20 30.45
CA ALA A 588 30.02 -23.27 31.55
C ALA A 588 28.92 -22.22 31.29
N TRP A 589 27.66 -22.64 31.34
CA TRP A 589 26.52 -21.77 31.02
C TRP A 589 25.35 -22.02 31.95
N VAL A 590 24.67 -20.94 32.34
CA VAL A 590 23.45 -20.99 33.16
C VAL A 590 22.25 -20.67 32.28
N LEU A 591 21.29 -21.60 32.19
CA LEU A 591 20.05 -21.38 31.45
C LEU A 591 19.12 -20.43 32.22
N SER A 592 18.53 -19.47 31.52
CA SER A 592 17.55 -18.54 32.10
C SER A 592 16.24 -19.26 32.46
N CYS A 593 15.39 -18.59 33.23
CA CYS A 593 14.08 -19.12 33.62
C CYS A 593 13.20 -19.39 32.39
N THR A 594 13.24 -18.51 31.38
CA THR A 594 12.39 -18.62 30.19
C THR A 594 13.14 -18.88 28.89
N VAL A 595 12.46 -19.50 27.92
CA VAL A 595 12.95 -19.69 26.54
C VAL A 595 13.25 -18.34 25.89
N LYS A 596 12.40 -17.34 26.14
CA LYS A 596 12.55 -15.98 25.61
C LYS A 596 13.85 -15.33 26.09
N GLU A 597 14.11 -15.33 27.40
CA GLU A 597 15.32 -14.77 28.00
C GLU A 597 16.56 -15.55 27.57
N THR A 598 16.48 -16.88 27.54
CA THR A 598 17.59 -17.73 27.08
C THR A 598 18.01 -17.34 25.66
N LEU A 599 17.05 -17.17 24.73
CA LEU A 599 17.37 -16.76 23.36
C LEU A 599 17.82 -15.29 23.26
N LEU A 600 17.38 -14.40 24.16
CA LEU A 600 17.83 -13.01 24.20
C LEU A 600 19.30 -12.93 24.65
N GLY A 601 19.65 -13.67 25.71
CA GLY A 601 21.01 -13.75 26.24
C GLY A 601 21.95 -14.67 25.45
N TRP A 602 21.46 -15.39 24.43
CA TRP A 602 22.26 -16.32 23.65
C TRP A 602 23.24 -15.63 22.71
N HIS A 603 24.36 -15.19 23.28
CA HIS A 603 25.45 -14.55 22.57
C HIS A 603 26.65 -15.50 22.47
N GLY A 604 27.48 -15.30 21.45
CA GLY A 604 28.64 -16.15 21.16
C GLY A 604 29.84 -15.27 20.83
N THR A 605 30.19 -14.36 21.75
CA THR A 605 31.38 -13.50 21.64
C THR A 605 32.66 -14.30 21.89
N PHE A 606 32.60 -15.31 22.76
CA PHE A 606 33.68 -16.24 23.08
C PHE A 606 33.91 -17.32 22.00
N VAL A 607 32.98 -17.48 21.06
CA VAL A 607 33.10 -18.48 19.97
C VAL A 607 33.71 -17.82 18.73
N GLY A 608 34.76 -18.42 18.17
CA GLY A 608 35.39 -17.97 16.93
C GLY A 608 34.40 -17.78 15.77
N LYS A 609 34.73 -16.90 14.81
CA LYS A 609 33.82 -16.47 13.72
C LYS A 609 33.17 -17.65 12.98
N THR A 610 33.91 -18.73 12.75
CA THR A 610 33.45 -19.93 12.03
C THR A 610 32.44 -20.74 12.86
N ARG A 611 32.76 -21.05 14.13
CA ARG A 611 31.92 -21.86 15.04
C ARG A 611 30.70 -21.10 15.58
N LYS A 612 30.72 -19.76 15.56
CA LYS A 612 29.61 -18.90 16.00
C LYS A 612 28.28 -19.18 15.30
N LYS A 613 28.31 -19.64 14.06
CA LYS A 613 27.09 -20.06 13.34
C LYS A 613 26.47 -21.31 13.96
N ALA A 614 27.28 -22.32 14.28
CA ALA A 614 26.83 -23.54 14.94
C ALA A 614 26.30 -23.24 16.36
N TRP A 615 27.01 -22.40 17.11
CA TRP A 615 26.56 -21.94 18.44
C TRP A 615 25.16 -21.31 18.39
N LYS A 616 24.89 -20.44 17.41
CA LYS A 616 23.59 -19.80 17.23
C LYS A 616 22.47 -20.78 16.82
N MET A 617 22.80 -21.89 16.17
CA MET A 617 21.84 -22.92 15.76
C MET A 617 21.46 -23.88 16.90
N ALA A 618 22.37 -24.08 17.87
CA ALA A 618 22.24 -25.11 18.90
C ALA A 618 20.91 -25.03 19.69
N PRO A 619 20.48 -23.87 20.23
CA PRO A 619 19.19 -23.78 20.95
C PRO A 619 18.00 -24.23 20.11
N LEU A 620 17.91 -23.74 18.88
CA LEU A 620 16.81 -24.05 17.96
C LEU A 620 16.82 -25.55 17.57
N CYS A 621 18.00 -26.15 17.47
CA CYS A 621 18.16 -27.57 17.20
C CYS A 621 17.75 -28.46 18.38
N ILE A 622 18.09 -28.05 19.60
CA ILE A 622 17.61 -28.71 20.83
C ILE A 622 16.09 -28.61 20.88
N PHE A 623 15.54 -27.39 20.77
CA PHE A 623 14.10 -27.17 20.86
C PHE A 623 13.31 -28.03 19.89
N TRP A 624 13.78 -28.12 18.64
CA TRP A 624 13.12 -28.94 17.63
C TRP A 624 13.28 -30.45 17.86
N SER A 625 14.45 -30.90 18.31
CA SER A 625 14.71 -32.31 18.59
C SER A 625 13.88 -32.81 19.77
N VAL A 626 13.84 -32.03 20.85
CA VAL A 626 13.02 -32.27 22.05
C VAL A 626 11.54 -32.30 21.70
N TRP A 627 11.07 -31.33 20.91
CA TRP A 627 9.66 -31.27 20.50
C TRP A 627 9.23 -32.47 19.65
N LYS A 628 10.09 -32.94 18.74
CA LYS A 628 9.82 -34.14 17.95
C LYS A 628 9.73 -35.38 18.83
N GLU A 629 10.71 -35.57 19.72
CA GLU A 629 10.73 -36.73 20.64
C GLU A 629 9.50 -36.72 21.53
N ARG A 630 9.18 -35.58 22.15
CA ARG A 630 7.96 -35.41 22.96
C ARG A 630 6.70 -35.82 22.20
N ASN A 631 6.56 -35.43 20.92
CA ASN A 631 5.37 -35.79 20.13
C ASN A 631 5.35 -37.28 19.74
N LEU A 632 6.50 -37.94 19.57
CA LEU A 632 6.55 -39.39 19.38
C LEU A 632 6.04 -40.11 20.63
N LEU A 633 6.44 -39.67 21.82
CA LEU A 633 5.94 -40.24 23.08
C LEU A 633 4.45 -39.97 23.28
N ALA A 634 4.01 -38.73 23.01
CA ALA A 634 2.63 -38.32 23.26
C ALA A 634 1.61 -38.94 22.29
N PHE A 635 2.00 -39.25 21.05
CA PHE A 635 1.07 -39.69 19.99
C PHE A 635 1.45 -41.00 19.29
N GLY A 636 2.68 -41.49 19.48
CA GLY A 636 3.22 -42.66 18.79
C GLY A 636 3.29 -43.93 19.63
N ASN A 637 2.87 -43.90 20.90
CA ASN A 637 3.01 -44.99 21.87
C ASN A 637 4.46 -45.53 22.00
N GLU A 638 5.45 -44.68 21.75
CA GLU A 638 6.86 -45.06 21.88
C GLU A 638 7.41 -44.74 23.27
N GLU A 639 8.47 -45.45 23.65
CA GLU A 639 9.24 -45.16 24.87
C GLU A 639 10.38 -44.18 24.62
N LEU A 640 10.79 -43.44 25.66
CA LEU A 640 11.88 -42.48 25.58
C LEU A 640 13.22 -43.18 25.39
N SER A 641 13.85 -42.97 24.23
CA SER A 641 15.25 -43.36 23.99
C SER A 641 16.17 -42.14 24.04
N LEU A 642 16.95 -42.01 25.12
CA LEU A 642 17.95 -40.95 25.25
C LEU A 642 19.02 -41.02 24.15
N GLN A 643 19.38 -42.22 23.70
CA GLN A 643 20.36 -42.40 22.62
C GLN A 643 19.80 -41.88 21.29
N ARG A 644 18.54 -42.19 20.98
CA ARG A 644 17.85 -41.66 19.79
C ARG A 644 17.75 -40.13 19.82
N LEU A 645 17.38 -39.56 20.97
CA LEU A 645 17.27 -38.11 21.15
C LEU A 645 18.62 -37.42 20.93
N LYS A 646 19.70 -37.94 21.55
CA LYS A 646 21.08 -37.45 21.36
C LYS A 646 21.50 -37.54 19.90
N TYR A 647 21.34 -38.70 19.27
CA TYR A 647 21.72 -38.93 17.88
C TYR A 647 20.96 -38.01 16.91
N SER A 648 19.64 -37.89 17.08
CA SER A 648 18.79 -37.00 16.30
C SER A 648 19.24 -35.55 16.41
N PHE A 649 19.56 -35.08 17.63
CA PHE A 649 20.07 -33.74 17.87
C PHE A 649 21.40 -33.49 17.14
N VAL A 650 22.41 -34.34 17.38
CA VAL A 650 23.76 -34.15 16.79
C VAL A 650 23.69 -34.22 15.26
N ARG A 651 22.93 -35.17 14.71
CA ARG A 651 22.74 -35.32 13.26
C ARG A 651 22.07 -34.10 12.63
N ASN A 652 21.03 -33.56 13.26
CA ASN A 652 20.33 -32.37 12.76
C ASN A 652 21.26 -31.14 12.82
N LEU A 653 22.00 -30.96 13.92
CA LEU A 653 22.93 -29.85 14.07
C LEU A 653 24.03 -29.92 13.00
N TRP A 654 24.67 -31.08 12.82
CA TRP A 654 25.67 -31.29 11.78
C TRP A 654 25.12 -30.98 10.38
N SER A 655 23.94 -31.51 10.05
CA SER A 655 23.29 -31.26 8.75
C SER A 655 23.06 -29.75 8.49
N TRP A 656 22.61 -29.00 9.50
CA TRP A 656 22.34 -27.56 9.34
C TRP A 656 23.63 -26.73 9.25
N VAL A 657 24.65 -27.10 10.02
CA VAL A 657 25.96 -26.44 9.95
C VAL A 657 26.61 -26.70 8.60
N ARG A 658 26.62 -27.95 8.13
CA ARG A 658 27.16 -28.35 6.83
C ARG A 658 26.49 -27.60 5.67
N ALA A 659 25.17 -27.41 5.74
CA ALA A 659 24.45 -26.62 4.75
C ALA A 659 24.78 -25.11 4.78
N SER A 660 25.42 -24.61 5.86
CA SER A 660 25.63 -23.18 6.11
C SER A 660 27.10 -22.74 6.14
N ILE A 661 28.03 -23.69 6.17
CA ILE A 661 29.48 -23.49 6.31
C ILE A 661 30.20 -24.42 5.32
N VAL A 662 30.89 -23.83 4.35
CA VAL A 662 31.63 -24.57 3.31
C VAL A 662 32.77 -25.40 3.90
N LEU A 663 33.43 -24.89 4.94
CA LEU A 663 34.54 -25.54 5.65
C LEU A 663 34.09 -26.53 6.74
N CYS A 664 32.82 -26.96 6.74
CA CYS A 664 32.32 -27.91 7.74
C CYS A 664 32.87 -29.32 7.45
N PRO A 665 33.33 -30.06 8.48
CA PRO A 665 33.82 -31.42 8.28
C PRO A 665 32.77 -32.38 7.69
N SER A 666 33.23 -33.32 6.86
CA SER A 666 32.41 -34.23 6.06
C SER A 666 31.90 -35.45 6.83
N SER A 667 32.49 -35.79 7.98
CA SER A 667 32.04 -36.86 8.87
C SER A 667 31.49 -36.30 10.18
N LEU A 668 30.60 -37.06 10.83
CA LEU A 668 30.02 -36.66 12.13
C LEU A 668 31.09 -36.58 13.23
N VAL A 669 32.06 -37.48 13.22
CA VAL A 669 33.15 -37.55 14.20
C VAL A 669 34.05 -36.31 14.09
N SER A 670 34.55 -36.04 12.89
CA SER A 670 35.36 -34.84 12.62
C SER A 670 34.62 -33.53 12.90
N PHE A 671 33.28 -33.53 12.76
CA PHE A 671 32.45 -32.39 13.14
C PHE A 671 32.42 -32.14 14.64
N LEU A 672 32.35 -33.19 15.46
CA LEU A 672 32.37 -33.06 16.92
C LEU A 672 33.74 -32.55 17.39
N ASP A 673 34.83 -33.08 16.82
CA ASP A 673 36.19 -32.61 17.09
C ASP A 673 36.37 -31.13 16.69
N TRP A 674 35.80 -30.75 15.54
CA TRP A 674 35.82 -29.37 15.07
C TRP A 674 35.02 -28.41 15.96
N LEU A 675 33.93 -28.85 16.58
CA LEU A 675 33.22 -28.01 17.55
C LEU A 675 34.07 -27.77 18.81
N GLY A 676 34.76 -28.81 19.27
CA GLY A 676 35.61 -28.80 20.47
C GLY A 676 36.99 -28.15 20.30
N SER A 677 37.47 -27.95 19.06
CA SER A 677 38.76 -27.29 18.82
C SER A 677 38.75 -25.84 19.30
N LYS A 678 39.80 -25.38 19.97
CA LYS A 678 39.87 -24.00 20.50
C LYS A 678 40.09 -22.98 19.39
#